data_AF-A0A2E7PW04-F1
#
_entry.id   AF-A0A2E7PW04-F1
#
_cell.length_a   1.000
_cell.length_b   1.000
_cell.length_c   1.000
_cell.angle_alpha   90.00
_cell.angle_beta   90.00
_cell.angle_gamma   90.00
#
_symmetry.space_group_name_H-M   'P 1'
#
loop_
_entity.id
_entity.type
_entity.pdbx_description
1 polymer ?
#
loop_
_entity_poly.entity_id
_entity_poly.type
_entity_poly.pdbx_seq_one_letter_code
_entity_poly.pdbx_strand_id
1 'polypeptide(L)'
;MRMLRSQFPKIFFLLCLSVCSASKVQVTKLSLGVKPGLHFEPKTLHAQPGEEVELLFDNSDLMMHNFVLLQPGSRMEIVEAANALGAKGPELHYVPESDKVLASTPVVMPKKKAVVRFKTPVKEGEYPYVCTFPGHGYVMHGILHVTKEKPKDLASKRKDQQKVSVSVPEELEAVLFSPNTVTPCVACIGVAPTGEVFAGVDQIGSLGKGAGKGRIVRLIDEDNDGVHDSYTIFAIIDNPRGIVPIGDKLFVLHTQWGSESKFEGMFLSVLEDKNWDGVADGPPRHLVREISTRKFNQDRGVDHTTNGIRMGIDGWIYVAVGDFGFVDAEGTDGTKLTMYGGGIIRVRPDGTELETYANGLRNVYDVAIDPFMNLFTRGNTNDGGGWNMRFIHEIQTGEYGYPKLFKRYTSEIIPALVDVGGGSGTGAMYFEEPGWPQKYNDVPMMCDWGRGQLYIHRVRPDGPSFTQEQENFIKCGRITDVDCDGSGRLFIGSWSNSGFKGGTGGYVARIVPKLWEYRAFPELSKRNEIDLANLLTTPSAKTRLHAQQEILRRGGSGKEVLAIVLDKRIAPRARIAALYTLKQLLGKKSHTTLLSLIQDPAVAEHALRALADRKTQLSGIPLEPFVQALKDSNPRVQVAAAVALGRLGEKAAARALLAVSNPPTVDPLPRAEPPKDEMGESGNLHQSPIIEGKRVHTFDVDVTGWKELHLTLGDGGNGNGSDHGAWFDPVLIKKDGSSVPLTSLKWAKATQGWGKTGIGISATGAKLARKDGKPMSDGIGTHSLGTITYGKLSNDWVRFRCTAGLASTDHGGKVRFYVSESPVEKFAGQGKQAIPEGPHATPNSSSILPHIARQALVALDAGQACVDAIGTPNQSGALMALRYMHSTETVDALIKSFGDVDEPDLRQRIARSLVRLVNKEKPYKGETWWKTRPDTRGPYYYPTAWEKTDKITRALVKMAKQGDPATRFVIIELAKKDRVELPGL
;
A
#
# COMPACT_ATOMS: atom_id res chain seq x y z
N MET A 1 -64.61 -0.45 -39.29
CA MET A 1 -65.22 -0.70 -40.62
C MET A 1 -64.87 0.49 -41.53
N ARG A 2 -64.12 0.21 -42.61
CA ARG A 2 -63.88 1.00 -43.84
C ARG A 2 -63.69 2.54 -43.79
N MET A 3 -62.44 2.96 -44.01
CA MET A 3 -61.94 3.72 -45.18
C MET A 3 -62.91 4.65 -45.95
N LEU A 4 -62.57 5.95 -46.10
CA LEU A 4 -61.99 6.57 -47.33
C LEU A 4 -62.18 8.11 -47.41
N ARG A 5 -61.06 8.79 -47.72
CA ARG A 5 -60.84 9.92 -48.66
C ARG A 5 -62.02 10.86 -48.97
N SER A 6 -61.94 12.13 -48.57
CA SER A 6 -61.35 13.28 -49.30
C SER A 6 -62.35 14.04 -50.17
N GLN A 7 -62.55 15.33 -49.90
CA GLN A 7 -62.27 16.46 -50.81
C GLN A 7 -62.94 17.77 -50.31
N PHE A 8 -62.13 18.83 -50.32
CA PHE A 8 -62.49 20.26 -50.35
C PHE A 8 -63.39 20.59 -51.58
N PRO A 9 -63.93 21.83 -51.80
CA PRO A 9 -63.64 23.14 -51.17
C PRO A 9 -64.88 24.02 -50.88
N LYS A 10 -64.70 25.17 -50.23
CA LYS A 10 -65.11 26.50 -50.74
C LYS A 10 -64.77 27.64 -49.77
N ILE A 11 -64.24 28.70 -50.38
CA ILE A 11 -63.78 29.99 -49.89
C ILE A 11 -64.97 30.83 -49.40
N PHE A 12 -64.83 31.59 -48.30
CA PHE A 12 -65.49 32.91 -48.17
C PHE A 12 -64.71 33.87 -47.25
N PHE A 13 -64.33 34.98 -47.88
CA PHE A 13 -64.00 36.34 -47.45
C PHE A 13 -63.60 36.69 -46.00
N LEU A 14 -62.43 37.33 -45.93
CA LEU A 14 -61.86 38.10 -44.83
C LEU A 14 -62.66 39.39 -44.56
N LEU A 15 -62.95 39.68 -43.28
CA LEU A 15 -63.00 41.05 -42.77
C LEU A 15 -62.40 41.08 -41.36
N CYS A 16 -61.30 41.81 -41.22
CA CYS A 16 -60.56 42.00 -39.98
C CYS A 16 -61.38 42.81 -38.96
N LEU A 17 -61.56 42.24 -37.77
CA LEU A 17 -61.76 42.96 -36.52
C LEU A 17 -60.75 42.40 -35.51
N SER A 18 -59.67 43.15 -35.31
CA SER A 18 -58.61 42.82 -34.35
C SER A 18 -59.11 43.13 -32.95
N VAL A 19 -59.44 42.09 -32.18
CA VAL A 19 -59.64 42.19 -30.72
C VAL A 19 -58.33 41.78 -30.06
N CYS A 20 -57.54 42.76 -29.66
CA CYS A 20 -56.41 42.54 -28.75
C CYS A 20 -56.96 42.10 -27.38
N SER A 21 -56.94 40.80 -27.11
CA SER A 21 -57.05 40.29 -25.74
C SER A 21 -55.68 40.40 -25.09
N ALA A 22 -55.51 41.37 -24.19
CA ALA A 22 -54.35 41.43 -23.31
C ALA A 22 -54.39 40.22 -22.37
N SER A 23 -53.51 39.24 -22.60
CA SER A 23 -53.25 38.17 -21.64
C SER A 23 -52.68 38.79 -20.37
N LYS A 24 -53.37 38.61 -19.23
CA LYS A 24 -52.79 38.91 -17.91
C LYS A 24 -51.55 38.04 -17.75
N VAL A 25 -50.36 38.66 -17.71
CA VAL A 25 -49.11 37.97 -17.40
C VAL A 25 -49.25 37.39 -16.00
N GLN A 26 -49.24 36.07 -15.88
CA GLN A 26 -49.30 35.37 -14.60
C GLN A 26 -47.93 35.49 -13.93
N VAL A 27 -47.88 36.19 -12.79
CA VAL A 27 -46.65 36.40 -12.01
C VAL A 27 -46.52 35.28 -10.98
N THR A 28 -45.38 34.58 -10.99
CA THR A 28 -45.08 33.52 -10.02
C THR A 28 -44.55 34.11 -8.73
N LYS A 29 -45.21 33.76 -7.62
CA LYS A 29 -44.86 34.26 -6.28
C LYS A 29 -43.98 33.25 -5.57
N LEU A 30 -42.77 33.70 -5.20
CA LEU A 30 -41.82 32.92 -4.41
C LEU A 30 -41.65 33.55 -3.03
N SER A 31 -41.39 32.72 -2.02
CA SER A 31 -41.07 33.17 -0.67
C SER A 31 -39.71 32.61 -0.28
N LEU A 32 -38.87 33.47 0.29
CA LEU A 32 -37.53 33.15 0.76
C LEU A 32 -37.38 33.73 2.16
N GLY A 33 -37.07 32.89 3.13
CA GLY A 33 -36.77 33.26 4.50
C GLY A 33 -35.32 32.98 4.87
N VAL A 34 -35.04 33.09 6.16
CA VAL A 34 -33.72 32.83 6.75
C VAL A 34 -33.87 31.89 7.95
N LYS A 35 -32.84 31.10 8.25
CA LYS A 35 -32.75 30.24 9.44
C LYS A 35 -31.39 30.41 10.13
N PRO A 36 -31.28 30.06 11.43
CA PRO A 36 -30.03 30.19 12.18
C PRO A 36 -28.84 29.54 11.45
N GLY A 37 -27.65 30.14 11.57
CA GLY A 37 -26.43 29.65 10.92
C GLY A 37 -26.15 30.25 9.53
N LEU A 38 -26.70 31.44 9.21
CA LEU A 38 -26.49 32.12 7.92
C LEU A 38 -27.00 31.29 6.73
N HIS A 39 -28.25 30.85 6.78
CA HIS A 39 -28.86 30.07 5.69
C HIS A 39 -30.18 30.67 5.21
N PHE A 40 -30.42 30.58 3.91
CA PHE A 40 -31.73 30.80 3.33
C PHE A 40 -32.64 29.59 3.53
N GLU A 41 -33.96 29.83 3.54
CA GLU A 41 -34.98 28.78 3.58
C GLU A 41 -36.18 29.16 2.68
N PRO A 42 -36.52 28.40 1.63
CA PRO A 42 -35.83 27.18 1.18
C PRO A 42 -34.45 27.50 0.56
N LYS A 43 -33.50 26.54 0.60
CA LYS A 43 -32.21 26.64 -0.13
C LYS A 43 -32.37 26.57 -1.66
N THR A 44 -33.53 26.11 -2.12
CA THR A 44 -33.79 25.87 -3.53
C THR A 44 -35.11 26.50 -3.94
N LEU A 45 -35.08 27.31 -4.98
CA LEU A 45 -36.23 27.94 -5.62
C LEU A 45 -36.39 27.37 -7.03
N HIS A 46 -37.61 27.47 -7.58
CA HIS A 46 -37.89 27.02 -8.93
C HIS A 46 -38.79 28.01 -9.65
N ALA A 47 -38.47 28.28 -10.92
CA ALA A 47 -39.29 29.05 -11.84
C ALA A 47 -39.08 28.55 -13.28
N GLN A 48 -40.01 28.82 -14.17
CA GLN A 48 -39.88 28.49 -15.59
C GLN A 48 -39.00 29.53 -16.33
N PRO A 49 -38.39 29.18 -17.47
CA PRO A 49 -37.62 30.13 -18.27
C PRO A 49 -38.46 31.30 -18.79
N GLY A 50 -37.99 32.53 -18.60
CA GLY A 50 -38.68 33.75 -19.04
C GLY A 50 -39.93 34.12 -18.24
N GLU A 51 -40.16 33.49 -17.10
CA GLU A 51 -41.29 33.73 -16.19
C GLU A 51 -41.09 35.02 -15.38
N GLU A 52 -42.17 35.79 -15.19
CA GLU A 52 -42.17 36.94 -14.29
C GLU A 52 -42.30 36.46 -12.84
N VAL A 53 -41.32 36.78 -11.99
CA VAL A 53 -41.25 36.34 -10.60
C VAL A 53 -41.38 37.53 -9.65
N GLU A 54 -42.22 37.38 -8.63
CA GLU A 54 -42.27 38.24 -7.44
C GLU A 54 -41.77 37.43 -6.24
N LEU A 55 -40.57 37.77 -5.73
CA LEU A 55 -39.96 37.10 -4.59
C LEU A 55 -40.10 37.94 -3.33
N LEU A 56 -40.80 37.41 -2.33
CA LEU A 56 -40.84 37.94 -0.96
C LEU A 56 -39.65 37.40 -0.18
N PHE A 57 -38.74 38.28 0.21
CA PHE A 57 -37.65 37.97 1.13
C PHE A 57 -38.02 38.39 2.56
N ASP A 58 -38.13 37.41 3.47
CA ASP A 58 -38.50 37.57 4.87
C ASP A 58 -37.26 37.41 5.77
N ASN A 59 -36.69 38.53 6.22
CA ASN A 59 -35.60 38.50 7.18
C ASN A 59 -36.16 38.36 8.60
N SER A 60 -36.44 37.11 8.97
CA SER A 60 -36.88 36.74 10.30
C SER A 60 -35.74 36.64 11.33
N ASP A 61 -34.48 36.87 10.96
CA ASP A 61 -33.31 36.78 11.84
C ASP A 61 -33.08 38.09 12.65
N LEU A 62 -32.04 38.09 13.48
CA LEU A 62 -31.51 39.23 14.23
C LEU A 62 -30.36 39.94 13.48
N MET A 63 -29.90 39.42 12.35
CA MET A 63 -28.86 40.00 11.50
C MET A 63 -29.44 40.64 10.23
N MET A 64 -28.64 41.47 9.56
CA MET A 64 -29.00 42.09 8.28
C MET A 64 -28.70 41.16 7.11
N HIS A 65 -29.64 41.06 6.17
CA HIS A 65 -29.49 40.20 5.00
C HIS A 65 -30.03 40.86 3.75
N ASN A 66 -29.57 40.42 2.59
CA ASN A 66 -30.14 40.77 1.29
C ASN A 66 -30.22 39.50 0.43
N PHE A 67 -30.96 39.61 -0.67
CA PHE A 67 -31.02 38.61 -1.72
C PHE A 67 -30.37 39.20 -2.97
N VAL A 68 -29.46 38.46 -3.59
CA VAL A 68 -28.85 38.82 -4.87
C VAL A 68 -28.84 37.57 -5.76
N LEU A 69 -29.60 37.59 -6.85
CA LEU A 69 -29.64 36.55 -7.88
C LEU A 69 -28.58 36.81 -8.94
N LEU A 70 -27.85 35.77 -9.34
CA LEU A 70 -26.64 35.88 -10.14
C LEU A 70 -26.66 34.98 -11.37
N GLN A 71 -25.81 35.32 -12.35
CA GLN A 71 -25.50 34.43 -13.47
C GLN A 71 -24.77 33.15 -12.99
N PRO A 72 -24.91 32.01 -13.70
CA PRO A 72 -24.23 30.76 -13.32
C PRO A 72 -22.71 30.93 -13.24
N GLY A 73 -22.09 30.38 -12.20
CA GLY A 73 -20.62 30.44 -11.99
C GLY A 73 -20.06 31.76 -11.45
N SER A 74 -20.89 32.79 -11.20
CA SER A 74 -20.43 34.12 -10.78
C SER A 74 -20.46 34.39 -9.27
N ARG A 75 -20.92 33.41 -8.46
CA ARG A 75 -21.19 33.62 -7.02
C ARG A 75 -20.00 34.21 -6.26
N MET A 76 -18.84 33.55 -6.32
CA MET A 76 -17.69 33.96 -5.50
C MET A 76 -17.12 35.30 -5.94
N GLU A 77 -17.08 35.56 -7.25
CA GLU A 77 -16.68 36.85 -7.80
C GLU A 77 -17.54 37.99 -7.25
N ILE A 78 -18.86 37.80 -7.17
CA ILE A 78 -19.78 38.81 -6.64
C ILE A 78 -19.68 38.94 -5.12
N VAL A 79 -19.47 37.85 -4.39
CA VAL A 79 -19.25 37.89 -2.94
C VAL A 79 -17.98 38.67 -2.60
N GLU A 80 -16.89 38.44 -3.33
CA GLU A 80 -15.63 39.15 -3.16
C GLU A 80 -15.77 40.64 -3.54
N ALA A 81 -16.43 40.93 -4.66
CA ALA A 81 -16.71 42.30 -5.08
C ALA A 81 -17.58 43.06 -4.07
N ALA A 82 -18.58 42.39 -3.47
CA ALA A 82 -19.41 42.98 -2.42
C ALA A 82 -18.63 43.30 -1.15
N ASN A 83 -17.75 42.40 -0.70
CA ASN A 83 -16.87 42.63 0.45
C ASN A 83 -15.87 43.77 0.18
N ALA A 84 -15.42 43.93 -1.06
CA ALA A 84 -14.51 44.98 -1.48
C ALA A 84 -15.13 46.40 -1.51
N LEU A 85 -16.47 46.53 -1.41
CA LEU A 85 -17.14 47.84 -1.41
C LEU A 85 -16.76 48.71 -0.19
N GLY A 86 -16.30 48.09 0.91
CA GLY A 86 -15.82 48.80 2.10
C GLY A 86 -16.80 49.87 2.58
N ALA A 87 -16.32 51.11 2.73
CA ALA A 87 -17.12 52.25 3.21
C ALA A 87 -18.31 52.61 2.29
N LYS A 88 -18.29 52.22 1.01
CA LYS A 88 -19.41 52.45 0.06
C LYS A 88 -20.53 51.40 0.18
N GLY A 89 -20.26 50.30 0.90
CA GLY A 89 -21.18 49.17 1.02
C GLY A 89 -22.60 49.54 1.49
N PRO A 90 -22.77 50.33 2.57
CA PRO A 90 -24.11 50.70 3.05
C PRO A 90 -24.96 51.45 2.01
N GLU A 91 -24.37 52.39 1.27
CA GLU A 91 -25.06 53.18 0.24
C GLU A 91 -25.51 52.31 -0.94
N LEU A 92 -24.73 51.27 -1.26
CA LEU A 92 -25.00 50.32 -2.36
C LEU A 92 -25.73 49.06 -1.89
N HIS A 93 -26.17 49.01 -0.64
CA HIS A 93 -26.77 47.80 -0.03
C HIS A 93 -25.90 46.54 -0.19
N TYR A 94 -24.59 46.73 -0.25
CA TYR A 94 -23.58 45.69 -0.53
C TYR A 94 -23.83 44.89 -1.81
N VAL A 95 -24.50 45.47 -2.81
CA VAL A 95 -24.65 44.88 -4.13
C VAL A 95 -23.66 45.56 -5.09
N PRO A 96 -22.61 44.87 -5.55
CA PRO A 96 -21.64 45.47 -6.46
C PRO A 96 -22.27 45.68 -7.84
N GLU A 97 -21.81 46.72 -8.54
CA GLU A 97 -22.22 46.99 -9.92
C GLU A 97 -21.59 45.94 -10.85
N SER A 98 -22.41 45.02 -11.37
CA SER A 98 -21.98 43.96 -12.27
C SER A 98 -23.13 43.49 -13.15
N ASP A 99 -22.83 43.20 -14.42
CA ASP A 99 -23.74 42.56 -15.38
C ASP A 99 -24.12 41.12 -14.99
N LYS A 100 -23.41 40.54 -14.03
CA LYS A 100 -23.68 39.20 -13.47
C LYS A 100 -24.75 39.22 -12.38
N VAL A 101 -25.14 40.39 -11.87
CA VAL A 101 -26.26 40.55 -10.93
C VAL A 101 -27.56 40.67 -11.72
N LEU A 102 -28.45 39.68 -11.59
CA LEU A 102 -29.70 39.58 -12.33
C LEU A 102 -30.87 40.24 -11.61
N ALA A 103 -30.89 40.17 -10.29
CA ALA A 103 -31.91 40.79 -9.44
C ALA A 103 -31.37 40.92 -8.02
N SER A 104 -31.83 41.92 -7.26
CA SER A 104 -31.44 42.04 -5.86
C SER A 104 -32.49 42.76 -5.03
N THR A 105 -32.42 42.58 -3.71
CA THR A 105 -33.07 43.44 -2.73
C THR A 105 -32.04 44.41 -2.14
N PRO A 106 -32.49 45.57 -1.61
CA PRO A 106 -31.72 46.29 -0.59
C PRO A 106 -31.39 45.38 0.61
N VAL A 107 -30.48 45.84 1.47
CA VAL A 107 -30.28 45.23 2.79
C VAL A 107 -31.58 45.32 3.57
N VAL A 108 -32.08 44.16 3.97
CA VAL A 108 -33.29 43.99 4.76
C VAL A 108 -32.89 43.90 6.23
N MET A 109 -33.40 44.84 7.02
CA MET A 109 -33.15 44.91 8.45
C MET A 109 -33.79 43.71 9.19
N PRO A 110 -33.30 43.36 10.39
CA PRO A 110 -33.91 42.33 11.23
C PRO A 110 -35.43 42.50 11.39
N LYS A 111 -36.16 41.39 11.30
CA LYS A 111 -37.63 41.32 11.40
C LYS A 111 -38.38 42.17 10.35
N LYS A 112 -37.75 42.46 9.21
CA LYS A 112 -38.37 43.15 8.06
C LYS A 112 -38.43 42.25 6.84
N LYS A 113 -39.23 42.66 5.86
CA LYS A 113 -39.39 41.95 4.58
C LYS A 113 -39.12 42.90 3.42
N ALA A 114 -38.64 42.37 2.30
CA ALA A 114 -38.52 43.07 1.04
C ALA A 114 -39.13 42.24 -0.09
N VAL A 115 -39.53 42.91 -1.17
CA VAL A 115 -40.02 42.26 -2.38
C VAL A 115 -39.13 42.68 -3.54
N VAL A 116 -38.67 41.71 -4.32
CA VAL A 116 -37.99 41.94 -5.60
C VAL A 116 -38.79 41.30 -6.72
N ARG A 117 -38.94 42.02 -7.83
CA ARG A 117 -39.54 41.49 -9.05
C ARG A 117 -38.49 41.38 -10.13
N PHE A 118 -38.44 40.24 -10.80
CA PHE A 118 -37.50 40.00 -11.88
C PHE A 118 -38.06 39.00 -12.87
N LYS A 119 -37.57 39.06 -14.11
CA LYS A 119 -37.84 38.06 -15.12
C LYS A 119 -36.75 37.00 -15.07
N THR A 120 -37.13 35.74 -14.99
CA THR A 120 -36.14 34.65 -15.00
C THR A 120 -35.44 34.60 -16.36
N PRO A 121 -34.16 34.20 -16.40
CA PRO A 121 -33.45 33.98 -17.64
C PRO A 121 -34.19 33.00 -18.58
N VAL A 122 -34.12 33.24 -19.89
CA VAL A 122 -34.70 32.32 -20.89
C VAL A 122 -33.90 31.02 -21.05
N LYS A 123 -32.64 31.03 -20.61
CA LYS A 123 -31.75 29.87 -20.65
C LYS A 123 -31.99 29.03 -19.40
N GLU A 124 -32.38 27.78 -19.61
CA GLU A 124 -32.50 26.82 -18.50
C GLU A 124 -31.16 26.64 -17.78
N GLY A 125 -31.18 26.51 -16.46
CA GLY A 125 -29.97 26.35 -15.66
C GLY A 125 -30.16 26.64 -14.18
N GLU A 126 -29.05 26.54 -13.46
CA GLU A 126 -28.93 26.83 -12.03
C GLU A 126 -28.37 28.23 -11.83
N TYR A 127 -29.18 29.10 -11.26
CA TYR A 127 -28.84 30.50 -11.02
C TYR A 127 -28.65 30.70 -9.52
N PRO A 128 -27.42 30.90 -9.04
CA PRO A 128 -27.19 31.07 -7.62
C PRO A 128 -27.81 32.37 -7.14
N TYR A 129 -28.42 32.33 -5.96
CA TYR A 129 -28.72 33.52 -5.19
C TYR A 129 -27.94 33.51 -3.88
N VAL A 130 -27.52 34.69 -3.42
CA VAL A 130 -26.57 34.83 -2.32
C VAL A 130 -26.93 36.04 -1.45
N CYS A 131 -26.57 36.01 -0.18
CA CYS A 131 -26.51 37.21 0.65
C CYS A 131 -25.14 37.86 0.48
N THR A 132 -25.10 39.11 0.02
CA THR A 132 -23.86 39.87 -0.14
C THR A 132 -23.59 40.84 1.01
N PHE A 133 -24.38 40.80 2.08
CA PHE A 133 -24.00 41.47 3.32
C PHE A 133 -22.63 40.96 3.79
N PRO A 134 -21.71 41.83 4.27
CA PRO A 134 -20.31 41.47 4.42
C PRO A 134 -20.09 40.17 5.21
N GLY A 135 -19.31 39.26 4.63
CA GLY A 135 -18.99 37.95 5.20
C GLY A 135 -20.09 36.89 5.12
N HIS A 136 -21.35 37.22 4.82
CA HIS A 136 -22.44 36.23 4.81
C HIS A 136 -22.38 35.32 3.57
N GLY A 137 -22.00 35.86 2.41
CA GLY A 137 -22.12 35.17 1.12
C GLY A 137 -21.25 33.94 0.93
N TYR A 138 -20.27 33.71 1.82
CA TYR A 138 -19.49 32.47 1.85
C TYR A 138 -20.34 31.26 2.27
N VAL A 139 -21.36 31.47 3.12
CA VAL A 139 -22.20 30.41 3.72
C VAL A 139 -23.68 30.56 3.31
N MET A 140 -24.14 31.80 3.12
CA MET A 140 -25.54 32.12 2.91
C MET A 140 -25.89 32.26 1.43
N HIS A 141 -26.22 31.14 0.81
CA HIS A 141 -26.62 31.07 -0.59
C HIS A 141 -27.62 29.94 -0.86
N GLY A 142 -28.21 29.96 -2.03
CA GLY A 142 -29.07 28.92 -2.55
C GLY A 142 -29.15 28.98 -4.08
N ILE A 143 -29.98 28.13 -4.69
CA ILE A 143 -30.11 28.02 -6.15
C ILE A 143 -31.54 28.26 -6.59
N LEU A 144 -31.71 29.13 -7.60
CA LEU A 144 -32.93 29.20 -8.40
C LEU A 144 -32.76 28.28 -9.62
N HIS A 145 -33.51 27.19 -9.68
CA HIS A 145 -33.62 26.37 -10.87
C HIS A 145 -34.57 27.04 -11.85
N VAL A 146 -34.05 27.39 -13.01
CA VAL A 146 -34.84 27.90 -14.12
C VAL A 146 -35.03 26.74 -15.09
N THR A 147 -36.13 26.01 -14.97
CA THR A 147 -36.38 24.77 -15.72
C THR A 147 -37.88 24.59 -16.00
N LYS A 148 -38.21 23.86 -17.06
CA LYS A 148 -39.62 23.46 -17.31
C LYS A 148 -40.09 22.34 -16.39
N GLU A 149 -39.16 21.51 -15.91
CA GLU A 149 -39.40 20.38 -15.01
C GLU A 149 -39.09 20.75 -13.55
N LYS A 150 -39.83 20.19 -12.58
CA LYS A 150 -39.63 20.49 -11.15
C LYS A 150 -38.38 19.79 -10.58
N PRO A 151 -37.71 20.34 -9.55
CA PRO A 151 -36.46 19.79 -9.01
C PRO A 151 -36.54 18.35 -8.50
N LYS A 152 -37.68 17.92 -7.91
CA LYS A 152 -37.88 16.53 -7.47
C LYS A 152 -37.86 15.52 -8.63
N ASP A 153 -38.29 15.95 -9.82
CA ASP A 153 -38.31 15.12 -11.02
C ASP A 153 -36.94 15.11 -11.73
N LEU A 154 -36.08 16.10 -11.44
CA LEU A 154 -34.69 16.17 -11.90
C LEU A 154 -33.77 15.29 -11.04
N ALA A 155 -33.97 15.24 -9.72
CA ALA A 155 -33.19 14.38 -8.81
C ALA A 155 -33.36 12.89 -9.15
N SER A 156 -34.58 12.45 -9.51
CA SER A 156 -34.84 11.07 -9.96
C SER A 156 -34.17 10.76 -11.31
N LYS A 157 -34.16 11.71 -12.26
CA LYS A 157 -33.48 11.55 -13.57
C LYS A 157 -31.94 11.65 -13.47
N ARG A 158 -31.37 12.41 -12.53
CA ARG A 158 -29.91 12.50 -12.33
C ARG A 158 -29.32 11.15 -11.90
N LYS A 159 -30.04 10.38 -11.08
CA LYS A 159 -29.65 9.01 -10.69
C LYS A 159 -29.53 8.06 -11.90
N ASP A 160 -30.38 8.21 -12.92
CA ASP A 160 -30.32 7.40 -14.15
C ASP A 160 -29.18 7.81 -15.11
N GLN A 161 -28.67 9.06 -15.00
CA GLN A 161 -27.62 9.60 -15.87
C GLN A 161 -26.19 9.44 -15.30
N GLN A 162 -26.03 9.12 -14.03
CA GLN A 162 -24.73 8.94 -13.36
C GLN A 162 -24.22 7.49 -13.35
N LYS A 163 -24.13 6.84 -14.52
CA LYS A 163 -23.48 5.52 -14.59
C LYS A 163 -21.99 5.63 -14.25
N VAL A 164 -21.64 5.24 -13.04
CA VAL A 164 -20.25 5.09 -12.60
C VAL A 164 -19.66 3.81 -13.18
N SER A 165 -18.39 3.84 -13.62
CA SER A 165 -17.67 2.66 -14.11
C SER A 165 -17.15 1.80 -12.95
N VAL A 166 -18.07 1.40 -12.08
CA VAL A 166 -17.85 0.54 -10.91
C VAL A 166 -18.87 -0.57 -10.96
N SER A 167 -18.42 -1.83 -10.88
CA SER A 167 -19.29 -2.99 -10.77
C SER A 167 -19.25 -3.52 -9.35
N VAL A 168 -20.43 -3.65 -8.77
CA VAL A 168 -20.68 -4.11 -7.40
C VAL A 168 -21.58 -5.34 -7.41
N PRO A 169 -21.58 -6.15 -6.33
CA PRO A 169 -22.58 -7.20 -6.11
C PRO A 169 -24.03 -6.71 -6.23
N GLU A 170 -24.96 -7.60 -6.57
CA GLU A 170 -26.35 -7.26 -6.91
C GLU A 170 -27.11 -6.54 -5.78
N GLU A 171 -26.80 -6.85 -4.53
CA GLU A 171 -27.43 -6.25 -3.35
C GLU A 171 -26.90 -4.84 -3.01
N LEU A 172 -25.84 -4.40 -3.69
CA LEU A 172 -25.26 -3.07 -3.53
C LEU A 172 -25.64 -2.17 -4.70
N GLU A 173 -25.54 -0.88 -4.48
CA GLU A 173 -25.62 0.16 -5.50
C GLU A 173 -24.38 1.05 -5.44
N ALA A 174 -23.93 1.50 -6.61
CA ALA A 174 -22.83 2.44 -6.74
C ALA A 174 -23.29 3.66 -7.53
N VAL A 175 -22.90 4.85 -7.06
CA VAL A 175 -23.20 6.13 -7.72
C VAL A 175 -21.91 6.93 -7.90
N LEU A 176 -21.88 7.76 -8.94
CA LEU A 176 -20.77 8.68 -9.17
C LEU A 176 -20.88 9.84 -8.17
N PHE A 177 -20.12 9.78 -7.08
CA PHE A 177 -20.16 10.79 -6.03
C PHE A 177 -19.56 12.11 -6.51
N SER A 178 -18.37 12.07 -7.11
CA SER A 178 -17.68 13.25 -7.67
C SER A 178 -17.00 12.91 -9.02
N PRO A 179 -17.26 13.68 -10.09
CA PRO A 179 -16.68 13.46 -11.40
C PRO A 179 -15.23 13.96 -11.50
N ASN A 180 -14.57 13.63 -12.62
CA ASN A 180 -13.19 14.05 -12.90
C ASN A 180 -13.03 15.57 -13.06
N THR A 181 -14.09 16.31 -13.34
CA THR A 181 -14.07 17.78 -13.42
C THR A 181 -13.84 18.43 -12.06
N VAL A 182 -14.16 17.73 -10.96
CA VAL A 182 -13.96 18.19 -9.58
C VAL A 182 -12.77 17.48 -8.95
N THR A 183 -12.75 16.15 -9.06
CA THR A 183 -11.70 15.29 -8.47
C THR A 183 -10.97 14.48 -9.55
N PRO A 184 -10.12 15.11 -10.38
CA PRO A 184 -9.25 14.35 -11.27
C PRO A 184 -8.16 13.65 -10.45
N CYS A 185 -7.74 12.48 -10.88
CA CYS A 185 -6.55 11.76 -10.43
C CYS A 185 -6.46 11.62 -8.90
N VAL A 186 -7.56 11.16 -8.29
CA VAL A 186 -7.66 10.93 -6.84
C VAL A 186 -6.64 9.87 -6.43
N ALA A 187 -5.63 10.22 -5.65
CA ALA A 187 -4.58 9.30 -5.20
C ALA A 187 -4.85 8.71 -3.81
N CYS A 188 -5.56 9.44 -2.95
CA CYS A 188 -6.00 8.99 -1.64
C CYS A 188 -7.31 9.69 -1.24
N ILE A 189 -8.04 9.11 -0.30
CA ILE A 189 -9.22 9.70 0.32
C ILE A 189 -9.17 9.55 1.83
N GLY A 190 -9.75 10.52 2.55
CA GLY A 190 -10.06 10.39 3.97
C GLY A 190 -11.49 10.87 4.20
N VAL A 191 -12.29 10.09 4.91
CA VAL A 191 -13.72 10.38 5.08
C VAL A 191 -14.01 10.67 6.54
N ALA A 192 -14.55 11.86 6.80
CA ALA A 192 -15.01 12.29 8.11
C ALA A 192 -16.24 11.47 8.52
N PRO A 193 -16.48 11.22 9.81
CA PRO A 193 -17.58 10.38 10.25
C PRO A 193 -18.94 11.00 9.92
N THR A 194 -19.00 12.32 9.76
CA THR A 194 -20.14 13.14 9.36
C THR A 194 -20.47 13.10 7.87
N GLY A 195 -19.58 12.52 7.03
CA GLY A 195 -19.84 12.28 5.62
C GLY A 195 -18.98 13.11 4.65
N GLU A 196 -18.20 14.08 5.14
CA GLU A 196 -17.34 14.85 4.27
C GLU A 196 -16.16 14.03 3.76
N VAL A 197 -15.95 14.08 2.45
CA VAL A 197 -14.90 13.34 1.77
C VAL A 197 -13.77 14.29 1.40
N PHE A 198 -12.59 14.03 1.94
CA PHE A 198 -11.36 14.73 1.58
C PHE A 198 -10.64 13.91 0.52
N ALA A 199 -10.69 14.33 -0.74
CA ALA A 199 -10.03 13.69 -1.87
C ALA A 199 -8.69 14.34 -2.15
N GLY A 200 -7.60 13.57 -2.01
CA GLY A 200 -6.26 13.97 -2.43
C GLY A 200 -6.12 13.83 -3.94
N VAL A 201 -6.17 14.95 -4.66
CA VAL A 201 -5.94 15.03 -6.10
C VAL A 201 -4.44 15.11 -6.36
N ASP A 202 -3.92 14.19 -7.16
CA ASP A 202 -2.51 14.16 -7.58
C ASP A 202 -2.38 14.04 -9.10
N GLN A 203 -2.23 15.16 -9.79
CA GLN A 203 -2.01 15.18 -11.24
C GLN A 203 -0.52 15.09 -11.62
N ILE A 204 0.37 14.86 -10.65
CA ILE A 204 1.78 14.57 -10.86
C ILE A 204 1.95 13.06 -11.07
N GLY A 205 1.28 12.25 -10.25
CA GLY A 205 1.38 10.79 -10.26
C GLY A 205 2.71 10.27 -9.70
N SER A 206 2.88 8.95 -9.65
CA SER A 206 4.02 8.30 -8.99
C SER A 206 5.37 8.51 -9.70
N LEU A 207 5.38 8.65 -11.02
CA LEU A 207 6.59 8.86 -11.83
C LEU A 207 6.72 10.30 -12.35
N GLY A 208 5.73 11.15 -12.10
CA GLY A 208 5.82 12.57 -12.41
C GLY A 208 6.64 13.33 -11.36
N LYS A 209 6.93 14.59 -11.68
CA LYS A 209 7.71 15.50 -10.84
C LYS A 209 7.17 16.92 -10.97
N GLY A 210 7.55 17.77 -10.02
CA GLY A 210 7.20 19.19 -10.02
C GLY A 210 6.07 19.57 -9.10
N ALA A 211 5.83 20.87 -9.04
CA ALA A 211 4.96 21.51 -8.05
C ALA A 211 3.62 21.97 -8.64
N GLY A 212 2.67 22.26 -7.75
CA GLY A 212 1.44 22.99 -8.06
C GLY A 212 0.39 22.19 -8.82
N LYS A 213 0.48 20.86 -8.79
CA LYS A 213 -0.44 19.93 -9.47
C LYS A 213 -1.20 19.02 -8.52
N GLY A 214 -0.93 19.11 -7.22
CA GLY A 214 -1.72 18.46 -6.19
C GLY A 214 -2.61 19.43 -5.40
N ARG A 215 -3.69 18.89 -4.84
CA ARG A 215 -4.62 19.61 -3.94
C ARG A 215 -5.46 18.60 -3.15
N ILE A 216 -6.03 19.05 -2.04
CA ILE A 216 -7.08 18.33 -1.31
C ILE A 216 -8.40 19.02 -1.60
N VAL A 217 -9.38 18.27 -2.08
CA VAL A 217 -10.75 18.74 -2.31
C VAL A 217 -11.64 18.17 -1.21
N ARG A 218 -12.37 19.02 -0.47
CA ARG A 218 -13.40 18.59 0.46
C ARG A 218 -14.74 18.59 -0.26
N LEU A 219 -15.46 17.47 -0.20
CA LEU A 219 -16.75 17.25 -0.85
C LEU A 219 -17.83 17.04 0.21
N ILE A 220 -19.01 17.61 -0.02
CA ILE A 220 -20.17 17.50 0.89
C ILE A 220 -21.39 17.09 0.10
N ASP A 221 -22.08 16.07 0.61
CA ASP A 221 -23.40 15.60 0.19
C ASP A 221 -24.39 16.04 1.27
N GLU A 222 -25.04 17.19 1.03
CA GLU A 222 -25.88 17.88 2.01
C GLU A 222 -27.25 17.21 2.12
N ASP A 223 -27.79 16.71 1.01
CA ASP A 223 -29.11 16.08 0.96
C ASP A 223 -29.10 14.55 1.09
N ASN A 224 -27.90 13.95 1.10
CA ASN A 224 -27.65 12.51 1.23
C ASN A 224 -28.19 11.69 0.05
N ASP A 225 -28.31 12.28 -1.14
CA ASP A 225 -28.75 11.59 -2.36
C ASP A 225 -27.68 10.67 -2.97
N GLY A 226 -26.43 10.82 -2.49
CA GLY A 226 -25.27 10.06 -2.90
C GLY A 226 -24.35 10.77 -3.90
N VAL A 227 -24.56 12.06 -4.14
CA VAL A 227 -23.75 12.93 -5.00
C VAL A 227 -23.25 14.10 -4.15
N HIS A 228 -22.03 14.60 -4.42
CA HIS A 228 -21.62 15.84 -3.78
C HIS A 228 -22.45 17.04 -4.33
N ASP A 229 -22.96 17.87 -3.42
CA ASP A 229 -23.67 19.12 -3.73
C ASP A 229 -22.73 20.32 -3.77
N SER A 230 -21.70 20.28 -2.93
CA SER A 230 -20.73 21.37 -2.80
C SER A 230 -19.33 20.84 -2.55
N TYR A 231 -18.34 21.67 -2.87
CA TYR A 231 -16.95 21.36 -2.60
C TYR A 231 -16.12 22.62 -2.36
N THR A 232 -15.03 22.46 -1.62
CA THR A 232 -13.99 23.48 -1.44
C THR A 232 -12.62 22.89 -1.77
N ILE A 233 -11.70 23.75 -2.18
CA ILE A 233 -10.29 23.38 -2.22
C ILE A 233 -9.74 23.58 -0.81
N PHE A 234 -9.68 22.49 -0.05
CA PHE A 234 -9.26 22.53 1.35
C PHE A 234 -7.81 23.01 1.50
N ALA A 235 -6.91 22.50 0.66
CA ALA A 235 -5.51 22.92 0.63
C ALA A 235 -4.86 22.64 -0.74
N ILE A 236 -3.94 23.50 -1.17
CA ILE A 236 -3.03 23.23 -2.30
C ILE A 236 -1.79 22.52 -1.74
N ILE A 237 -1.59 21.27 -2.15
CA ILE A 237 -0.54 20.42 -1.59
C ILE A 237 -0.15 19.33 -2.59
N ASP A 238 1.14 19.14 -2.82
CA ASP A 238 1.62 18.21 -3.84
C ASP A 238 1.69 16.77 -3.32
N ASN A 239 1.37 15.83 -4.21
CA ASN A 239 1.30 14.38 -3.95
C ASN A 239 0.68 14.01 -2.58
N PRO A 240 -0.58 14.38 -2.29
CA PRO A 240 -1.27 13.84 -1.13
C PRO A 240 -1.36 12.31 -1.25
N ARG A 241 -0.87 11.57 -0.25
CA ARG A 241 -0.77 10.10 -0.29
C ARG A 241 -1.44 9.35 0.86
N GLY A 242 -1.96 10.06 1.84
CA GLY A 242 -2.79 9.50 2.89
C GLY A 242 -3.42 10.63 3.70
N ILE A 243 -4.70 10.48 4.06
CA ILE A 243 -5.50 11.51 4.70
C ILE A 243 -6.32 10.90 5.84
N VAL A 244 -6.27 11.51 7.03
CA VAL A 244 -7.11 11.13 8.18
C VAL A 244 -7.75 12.38 8.77
N PRO A 245 -9.06 12.61 8.59
CA PRO A 245 -9.79 13.68 9.24
C PRO A 245 -10.16 13.31 10.69
N ILE A 246 -9.88 14.19 11.66
CA ILE A 246 -10.25 14.06 13.08
C ILE A 246 -10.70 15.42 13.61
N GLY A 247 -12.01 15.61 13.78
CA GLY A 247 -12.54 16.89 14.27
C GLY A 247 -12.17 18.03 13.35
N ASP A 248 -11.58 19.09 13.92
CA ASP A 248 -11.08 20.28 13.23
C ASP A 248 -9.69 20.08 12.58
N LYS A 249 -9.17 18.84 12.52
CA LYS A 249 -7.83 18.52 12.03
C LYS A 249 -7.86 17.57 10.84
N LEU A 250 -7.00 17.84 9.87
CA LEU A 250 -6.70 16.94 8.76
C LEU A 250 -5.23 16.52 8.82
N PHE A 251 -4.96 15.27 9.15
CA PHE A 251 -3.63 14.70 9.04
C PHE A 251 -3.40 14.29 7.58
N VAL A 252 -2.28 14.71 7.00
CA VAL A 252 -1.96 14.46 5.60
C VAL A 252 -0.49 14.08 5.45
N LEU A 253 -0.26 13.01 4.70
CA LEU A 253 1.06 12.70 4.16
C LEU A 253 1.19 13.28 2.76
N HIS A 254 2.24 14.09 2.53
CA HIS A 254 2.40 14.80 1.27
C HIS A 254 3.88 15.11 0.97
N THR A 255 4.12 15.67 -0.21
CA THR A 255 5.44 16.16 -0.62
C THR A 255 5.45 17.68 -0.75
N GLN A 256 6.65 18.22 -0.94
CA GLN A 256 6.86 19.59 -1.40
C GLN A 256 7.88 19.58 -2.52
N TRP A 257 7.59 20.33 -3.58
CA TRP A 257 8.46 20.54 -4.72
C TRP A 257 8.70 22.03 -4.89
N GLY A 258 9.96 22.42 -5.13
CA GLY A 258 10.29 23.81 -5.49
C GLY A 258 10.25 24.04 -7.01
N SER A 259 10.54 23.00 -7.79
CA SER A 259 10.45 22.98 -9.26
C SER A 259 10.37 21.53 -9.75
N GLU A 260 10.18 21.29 -11.06
CA GLU A 260 10.19 19.94 -11.64
C GLU A 260 11.43 19.12 -11.31
N SER A 261 12.58 19.77 -11.13
CA SER A 261 13.85 19.12 -10.83
C SER A 261 14.22 19.20 -9.35
N LYS A 262 13.43 19.85 -8.48
CA LYS A 262 13.80 20.12 -7.08
C LYS A 262 12.76 19.56 -6.11
N PHE A 263 13.04 18.37 -5.58
CA PHE A 263 12.29 17.76 -4.48
C PHE A 263 12.71 18.36 -3.15
N GLU A 264 11.79 18.99 -2.43
CA GLU A 264 12.10 19.70 -1.18
C GLU A 264 11.83 18.88 0.08
N GLY A 265 11.09 17.79 -0.01
CA GLY A 265 10.91 16.87 1.09
C GLY A 265 9.58 16.15 1.05
N MET A 266 9.45 15.20 1.97
CA MET A 266 8.21 14.51 2.27
C MET A 266 7.88 14.70 3.74
N PHE A 267 6.61 14.92 4.03
CA PHE A 267 6.15 15.31 5.36
C PHE A 267 4.86 14.57 5.73
N LEU A 268 4.79 14.13 6.98
CA LEU A 268 3.50 13.96 7.66
C LEU A 268 3.17 15.30 8.31
N SER A 269 2.01 15.85 8.02
CA SER A 269 1.57 17.16 8.50
C SER A 269 0.16 17.12 9.06
N VAL A 270 -0.19 18.15 9.81
CA VAL A 270 -1.57 18.45 10.20
C VAL A 270 -1.97 19.84 9.69
N LEU A 271 -3.17 19.90 9.14
CA LEU A 271 -3.89 21.13 8.78
C LEU A 271 -5.06 21.28 9.75
N GLU A 272 -5.45 22.53 10.04
CA GLU A 272 -6.55 22.84 10.95
C GLU A 272 -7.63 23.64 10.20
N ASP A 273 -8.88 23.42 10.56
CA ASP A 273 -10.07 24.15 10.08
C ASP A 273 -10.94 24.46 11.32
N LYS A 274 -10.49 25.45 12.10
CA LYS A 274 -11.11 25.81 13.38
C LYS A 274 -12.38 26.64 13.20
N ASN A 275 -12.46 27.36 12.09
CA ASN A 275 -13.63 28.18 11.75
C ASN A 275 -14.73 27.39 11.02
N TRP A 276 -14.44 26.14 10.61
CA TRP A 276 -15.34 25.22 9.94
C TRP A 276 -15.84 25.74 8.59
N ASP A 277 -15.04 26.54 7.89
CA ASP A 277 -15.38 27.07 6.55
C ASP A 277 -15.06 26.07 5.42
N GLY A 278 -14.43 24.93 5.75
CA GLY A 278 -14.05 23.89 4.80
C GLY A 278 -12.76 24.20 4.05
N VAL A 279 -11.95 25.14 4.53
CA VAL A 279 -10.62 25.49 4.03
C VAL A 279 -9.62 25.40 5.19
N ALA A 280 -8.39 24.99 4.91
CA ALA A 280 -7.36 25.01 5.94
C ALA A 280 -7.05 26.45 6.39
N ASP A 281 -7.03 26.70 7.70
CA ASP A 281 -6.76 28.01 8.33
C ASP A 281 -5.33 28.54 8.03
N GLY A 282 -4.44 27.68 7.55
CA GLY A 282 -3.04 28.03 7.33
C GLY A 282 -2.21 26.92 6.69
N PRO A 283 -0.89 27.13 6.58
CA PRO A 283 0.01 26.16 5.99
C PRO A 283 0.10 24.87 6.85
N PRO A 284 0.45 23.73 6.24
CA PRO A 284 0.60 22.47 6.96
C PRO A 284 1.68 22.57 8.04
N ARG A 285 1.35 22.17 9.26
CA ARG A 285 2.32 22.01 10.34
C ARG A 285 2.92 20.60 10.29
N HIS A 286 4.22 20.52 10.05
CA HIS A 286 4.91 19.23 9.94
C HIS A 286 5.02 18.53 11.30
N LEU A 287 4.58 17.28 11.35
CA LEU A 287 4.70 16.35 12.47
C LEU A 287 5.94 15.46 12.33
N VAL A 288 6.25 15.06 11.09
CA VAL A 288 7.47 14.34 10.73
C VAL A 288 8.05 14.92 9.45
N ARG A 289 9.35 15.21 9.45
CA ARG A 289 10.11 15.70 8.29
C ARG A 289 11.02 14.61 7.74
N GLU A 290 11.45 14.76 6.48
CA GLU A 290 12.38 13.83 5.81
C GLU A 290 11.92 12.36 5.80
N ILE A 291 10.60 12.12 5.78
CA ILE A 291 10.02 10.76 5.81
C ILE A 291 10.08 10.06 4.43
N SER A 292 11.07 10.39 3.61
CA SER A 292 11.41 9.67 2.37
C SER A 292 12.78 10.16 1.86
N THR A 293 13.39 9.43 0.94
CA THR A 293 14.71 9.81 0.40
C THR A 293 14.62 10.84 -0.72
N ARG A 294 15.25 12.01 -0.54
CA ARG A 294 15.26 13.07 -1.55
C ARG A 294 15.80 12.61 -2.90
N LYS A 295 16.95 11.92 -2.90
CA LYS A 295 17.64 11.44 -4.10
C LYS A 295 16.71 10.63 -5.01
N PHE A 296 16.02 9.64 -4.46
CA PHE A 296 15.21 8.73 -5.27
C PHE A 296 13.87 9.35 -5.67
N ASN A 297 13.25 10.18 -4.82
CA ASN A 297 12.06 10.95 -5.24
C ASN A 297 12.40 11.93 -6.37
N GLN A 298 13.56 12.58 -6.34
CA GLN A 298 14.00 13.52 -7.36
C GLN A 298 14.36 12.83 -8.69
N ASP A 299 14.92 11.61 -8.64
CA ASP A 299 15.27 10.82 -9.82
C ASP A 299 14.07 10.11 -10.44
N ARG A 300 13.23 9.46 -9.64
CA ARG A 300 12.17 8.56 -10.12
C ARG A 300 10.75 9.13 -9.99
N GLY A 301 10.57 10.20 -9.22
CA GLY A 301 9.26 10.58 -8.72
C GLY A 301 8.93 9.82 -7.43
N VAL A 302 7.70 9.99 -6.98
CA VAL A 302 7.19 9.42 -5.73
C VAL A 302 6.69 7.97 -5.86
N ASP A 303 7.47 7.15 -6.56
CA ASP A 303 7.26 5.71 -6.68
C ASP A 303 7.99 5.00 -5.53
N HIS A 304 7.45 3.92 -4.96
CA HIS A 304 8.09 3.13 -3.88
C HIS A 304 8.53 3.90 -2.62
N THR A 305 7.90 5.04 -2.41
CA THR A 305 8.18 5.98 -1.33
C THR A 305 7.26 5.71 -0.13
N THR A 306 7.20 6.62 0.83
CA THR A 306 6.22 6.56 1.93
C THR A 306 4.82 6.85 1.40
N ASN A 307 3.82 6.10 1.86
CA ASN A 307 2.44 6.07 1.34
C ASN A 307 1.43 6.17 2.50
N GLY A 308 0.22 5.63 2.35
CA GLY A 308 -0.96 5.77 3.21
C GLY A 308 -0.73 5.79 4.73
N ILE A 309 -1.65 6.49 5.40
CA ILE A 309 -1.65 6.68 6.85
C ILE A 309 -2.99 6.25 7.44
N ARG A 310 -2.96 5.67 8.64
CA ARG A 310 -4.16 5.28 9.38
C ARG A 310 -3.98 5.51 10.88
N MET A 311 -4.99 6.07 11.54
CA MET A 311 -4.98 6.23 12.99
C MET A 311 -5.57 4.99 13.67
N GLY A 312 -4.84 4.40 14.62
CA GLY A 312 -5.33 3.30 15.45
C GLY A 312 -6.09 3.80 16.69
N ILE A 313 -6.90 2.92 17.31
CA ILE A 313 -7.60 3.23 18.57
C ILE A 313 -6.65 3.37 19.77
N ASP A 314 -5.38 2.99 19.61
CA ASP A 314 -4.26 3.28 20.51
C ASP A 314 -3.72 4.72 20.37
N GLY A 315 -4.26 5.47 19.41
CA GLY A 315 -3.96 6.87 19.11
C GLY A 315 -2.65 7.12 18.40
N TRP A 316 -2.04 6.08 17.82
CA TRP A 316 -0.90 6.25 16.93
C TRP A 316 -1.37 6.49 15.49
N ILE A 317 -0.63 7.32 14.74
CA ILE A 317 -0.73 7.39 13.29
C ILE A 317 0.29 6.41 12.71
N TYR A 318 -0.19 5.35 12.08
CA TYR A 318 0.60 4.36 11.37
C TYR A 318 0.84 4.84 9.94
N VAL A 319 2.07 4.67 9.46
CA VAL A 319 2.52 5.15 8.14
C VAL A 319 3.15 4.00 7.37
N ALA A 320 2.62 3.72 6.18
CA ALA A 320 3.17 2.71 5.27
C ALA A 320 4.41 3.27 4.56
N VAL A 321 5.55 2.56 4.63
CA VAL A 321 6.83 3.01 4.08
C VAL A 321 7.29 2.06 2.98
N GLY A 322 7.49 2.59 1.77
CA GLY A 322 8.10 1.88 0.66
C GLY A 322 9.63 1.81 0.73
N ASP A 323 10.23 1.06 -0.20
CA ASP A 323 11.61 0.60 -0.09
C ASP A 323 12.69 1.60 -0.48
N PHE A 324 12.29 2.80 -0.87
CA PHE A 324 13.17 3.96 -0.78
C PHE A 324 13.62 4.21 0.66
N GLY A 325 12.79 3.85 1.64
CA GLY A 325 13.01 4.16 3.03
C GLY A 325 13.23 5.66 3.25
N PHE A 326 13.98 6.00 4.30
CA PHE A 326 14.31 7.38 4.64
C PHE A 326 15.54 7.43 5.55
N VAL A 327 16.11 8.61 5.68
CA VAL A 327 17.29 8.90 6.51
C VAL A 327 16.98 10.08 7.41
N ASP A 328 17.25 9.92 8.70
CA ASP A 328 17.10 10.95 9.71
C ASP A 328 15.72 11.65 9.68
N ALA A 329 14.66 10.87 9.43
CA ALA A 329 13.30 11.37 9.56
C ALA A 329 13.09 11.86 11.00
N GLU A 330 12.57 13.07 11.15
CA GLU A 330 12.60 13.80 12.41
C GLU A 330 11.19 14.12 12.90
N GLY A 331 10.86 13.64 14.11
CA GLY A 331 9.64 14.00 14.83
C GLY A 331 9.76 15.35 15.54
N THR A 332 8.64 15.88 16.03
CA THR A 332 8.58 17.19 16.71
C THR A 332 9.34 17.24 18.05
N ASP A 333 9.63 16.09 18.65
CA ASP A 333 10.46 15.97 19.86
C ASP A 333 11.95 15.80 19.56
N GLY A 334 12.36 15.90 18.28
CA GLY A 334 13.73 15.70 17.83
C GLY A 334 14.14 14.23 17.67
N THR A 335 13.22 13.28 17.86
CA THR A 335 13.49 11.86 17.60
C THR A 335 13.83 11.67 16.13
N LYS A 336 14.98 11.04 15.86
CA LYS A 336 15.43 10.72 14.50
C LYS A 336 15.35 9.22 14.22
N LEU A 337 14.88 8.88 13.03
CA LEU A 337 14.74 7.51 12.58
C LEU A 337 15.28 7.35 11.16
N THR A 338 15.95 6.22 10.90
CA THR A 338 16.41 5.83 9.56
C THR A 338 15.88 4.43 9.27
N MET A 339 15.34 4.22 8.07
CA MET A 339 14.83 2.94 7.60
C MET A 339 15.46 2.61 6.25
N TYR A 340 16.14 1.46 6.16
CA TYR A 340 16.68 0.95 4.90
C TYR A 340 15.84 -0.20 4.39
N GLY A 341 15.15 0.01 3.27
CA GLY A 341 14.01 -0.81 2.86
C GLY A 341 12.69 -0.17 3.28
N GLY A 342 11.61 -0.94 3.21
CA GLY A 342 10.27 -0.51 3.59
C GLY A 342 9.81 -1.15 4.90
N GLY A 343 8.70 -0.67 5.41
CA GLY A 343 8.19 -1.08 6.72
C GLY A 343 6.93 -0.33 7.10
N ILE A 344 6.64 -0.34 8.39
CA ILE A 344 5.61 0.49 9.01
C ILE A 344 6.28 1.26 10.14
N ILE A 345 6.08 2.57 10.14
CA ILE A 345 6.40 3.40 11.29
C ILE A 345 5.12 3.93 11.93
N ARG A 346 5.23 4.43 13.15
CA ARG A 346 4.15 5.11 13.83
C ARG A 346 4.65 6.33 14.58
N VAL A 347 3.77 7.31 14.74
CA VAL A 347 4.05 8.56 15.44
C VAL A 347 2.81 9.05 16.18
N ARG A 348 2.98 9.77 17.28
CA ARG A 348 1.85 10.37 17.99
C ARG A 348 1.23 11.51 17.16
N PRO A 349 -0.05 11.87 17.37
CA PRO A 349 -0.71 12.92 16.58
C PRO A 349 -0.12 14.32 16.79
N ASP A 350 0.67 14.52 17.85
CA ASP A 350 1.44 15.74 18.09
C ASP A 350 2.81 15.73 17.39
N GLY A 351 3.22 14.60 16.80
CA GLY A 351 4.50 14.40 16.12
C GLY A 351 5.61 13.84 17.01
N THR A 352 5.30 13.46 18.25
CA THR A 352 6.29 12.89 19.20
C THR A 352 6.39 11.37 19.10
N GLU A 353 7.43 10.81 19.70
CA GLU A 353 7.67 9.37 19.86
C GLU A 353 7.70 8.59 18.54
N LEU A 354 8.26 9.18 17.47
CA LEU A 354 8.44 8.53 16.17
C LEU A 354 9.21 7.21 16.32
N GLU A 355 8.61 6.09 15.90
CA GLU A 355 9.27 4.78 15.98
C GLU A 355 8.88 3.80 14.87
N THR A 356 9.76 2.82 14.63
CA THR A 356 9.47 1.67 13.76
C THR A 356 8.50 0.71 14.45
N TYR A 357 7.42 0.35 13.74
CA TYR A 357 6.51 -0.72 14.14
C TYR A 357 6.93 -2.07 13.56
N ALA A 358 7.20 -2.13 12.24
CA ALA A 358 7.64 -3.33 11.53
C ALA A 358 8.63 -2.98 10.42
N ASN A 359 9.51 -3.91 10.05
CA ASN A 359 10.56 -3.70 9.04
C ASN A 359 10.61 -4.86 8.04
N GLY A 360 11.30 -4.70 6.92
CA GLY A 360 11.51 -5.81 5.99
C GLY A 360 10.48 -5.89 4.85
N LEU A 361 9.81 -4.78 4.54
CA LEU A 361 8.81 -4.69 3.48
C LEU A 361 9.41 -4.02 2.24
N ARG A 362 8.72 -4.16 1.10
CA ARG A 362 9.12 -3.53 -0.16
C ARG A 362 8.29 -2.30 -0.47
N ASN A 363 7.05 -2.47 -0.90
CA ASN A 363 6.19 -1.33 -1.23
C ASN A 363 4.79 -1.63 -0.73
N VAL A 364 4.56 -1.33 0.55
CA VAL A 364 3.22 -1.29 1.14
C VAL A 364 2.66 0.10 0.93
N TYR A 365 1.44 0.17 0.42
CA TYR A 365 0.82 1.44 0.06
C TYR A 365 -0.11 1.99 1.15
N ASP A 366 -0.70 1.11 1.96
CA ASP A 366 -1.59 1.52 3.05
C ASP A 366 -1.77 0.40 4.09
N VAL A 367 -2.38 0.72 5.23
CA VAL A 367 -2.56 -0.18 6.38
C VAL A 367 -4.03 -0.26 6.79
N ALA A 368 -4.56 -1.48 6.86
CA ALA A 368 -5.86 -1.77 7.50
C ALA A 368 -5.64 -2.16 8.97
N ILE A 369 -6.38 -1.54 9.89
CA ILE A 369 -6.30 -1.79 11.33
C ILE A 369 -7.66 -2.27 11.83
N ASP A 370 -7.71 -3.46 12.43
CA ASP A 370 -8.94 -3.99 13.01
C ASP A 370 -9.15 -3.53 14.48
N PRO A 371 -10.30 -3.82 15.10
CA PRO A 371 -10.60 -3.41 16.48
C PRO A 371 -9.71 -4.05 17.55
N PHE A 372 -8.97 -5.09 17.19
CA PHE A 372 -8.01 -5.81 18.02
C PHE A 372 -6.58 -5.42 17.67
N MET A 373 -6.38 -4.27 17.00
CA MET A 373 -5.06 -3.75 16.65
C MET A 373 -4.19 -4.77 15.89
N ASN A 374 -4.82 -5.61 15.05
CA ASN A 374 -4.15 -6.37 14.01
C ASN A 374 -3.97 -5.46 12.80
N LEU A 375 -2.75 -5.43 12.25
CA LEU A 375 -2.41 -4.62 11.10
C LEU A 375 -2.26 -5.50 9.87
N PHE A 376 -2.96 -5.16 8.79
CA PHE A 376 -2.88 -5.90 7.53
C PHE A 376 -2.41 -4.99 6.41
N THR A 377 -1.52 -5.51 5.56
CA THR A 377 -1.05 -4.80 4.37
C THR A 377 -1.07 -5.68 3.13
N ARG A 378 -1.09 -5.01 1.98
CA ARG A 378 -0.76 -5.61 0.69
C ARG A 378 0.60 -5.06 0.24
N GLY A 379 1.63 -5.89 0.37
CA GLY A 379 3.01 -5.53 0.00
C GLY A 379 3.40 -6.09 -1.36
N ASN A 380 3.83 -5.23 -2.29
CA ASN A 380 4.32 -5.68 -3.59
C ASN A 380 5.71 -6.36 -3.47
N THR A 381 6.01 -7.36 -4.30
CA THR A 381 7.34 -7.97 -4.49
C THR A 381 7.75 -7.93 -5.96
N ASN A 382 9.06 -7.96 -6.20
CA ASN A 382 9.61 -8.22 -7.52
C ASN A 382 10.70 -9.26 -7.40
N ASP A 383 10.25 -10.50 -7.49
CA ASP A 383 10.92 -11.69 -7.00
C ASP A 383 11.64 -12.44 -8.15
N GLY A 384 11.44 -11.97 -9.40
CA GLY A 384 11.93 -12.57 -10.64
C GLY A 384 10.81 -13.09 -11.55
N GLY A 385 9.58 -13.27 -11.04
CA GLY A 385 8.40 -13.73 -11.79
C GLY A 385 7.40 -12.64 -12.19
N GLY A 386 7.59 -11.40 -11.70
CA GLY A 386 6.68 -10.28 -11.97
C GLY A 386 6.55 -9.32 -10.78
N TRP A 387 5.48 -8.54 -10.76
CA TRP A 387 5.11 -7.60 -9.68
C TRP A 387 4.08 -8.25 -8.76
N ASN A 388 4.47 -9.28 -8.01
CA ASN A 388 3.52 -10.02 -7.19
C ASN A 388 3.06 -9.21 -5.97
N MET A 389 1.87 -9.52 -5.49
CA MET A 389 1.31 -8.94 -4.28
C MET A 389 1.30 -10.00 -3.19
N ARG A 390 1.66 -9.59 -1.97
CA ARG A 390 1.55 -10.43 -0.78
C ARG A 390 0.58 -9.81 0.20
N PHE A 391 -0.26 -10.63 0.82
CA PHE A 391 -1.08 -10.21 1.96
C PHE A 391 -0.34 -10.56 3.26
N ILE A 392 -0.18 -9.59 4.14
CA ILE A 392 0.73 -9.67 5.30
C ILE A 392 -0.03 -9.26 6.56
N HIS A 393 0.14 -10.02 7.63
CA HIS A 393 -0.23 -9.61 8.99
C HIS A 393 1.02 -9.06 9.68
N GLU A 394 0.97 -7.79 10.08
CA GLU A 394 2.09 -6.99 10.57
C GLU A 394 2.16 -7.03 12.09
N ILE A 395 3.22 -7.63 12.60
CA ILE A 395 3.45 -7.83 14.03
C ILE A 395 4.51 -6.84 14.49
N GLN A 396 4.24 -6.15 15.60
CA GLN A 396 5.18 -5.17 16.16
C GLN A 396 6.55 -5.81 16.40
N THR A 397 7.62 -5.14 16.00
CA THR A 397 9.02 -5.62 15.98
C THR A 397 9.32 -6.73 14.96
N GLY A 398 8.36 -7.09 14.11
CA GLY A 398 8.53 -8.08 13.03
C GLY A 398 9.54 -7.64 11.96
N GLU A 399 10.18 -8.64 11.34
CA GLU A 399 11.11 -8.48 10.22
C GLU A 399 10.65 -9.40 9.09
N TYR A 400 10.32 -8.82 7.93
CA TYR A 400 9.69 -9.49 6.79
C TYR A 400 10.66 -9.74 5.61
N GLY A 401 11.94 -9.40 5.83
CA GLY A 401 13.10 -9.87 5.09
C GLY A 401 13.58 -8.99 3.95
N TYR A 402 12.77 -8.05 3.45
CA TYR A 402 13.17 -7.23 2.31
C TYR A 402 14.03 -6.02 2.74
N PRO A 403 15.13 -5.68 2.05
CA PRO A 403 15.73 -6.39 0.91
C PRO A 403 16.73 -7.48 1.35
N LYS A 404 17.11 -7.52 2.63
CA LYS A 404 18.34 -8.13 3.12
C LYS A 404 18.31 -9.66 3.25
N LEU A 405 17.23 -10.19 3.81
CA LEU A 405 17.05 -11.61 4.14
C LEU A 405 16.15 -12.34 3.12
N PHE A 406 15.53 -11.58 2.23
CA PHE A 406 14.50 -12.04 1.28
C PHE A 406 14.98 -13.23 0.44
N LYS A 407 14.11 -14.24 0.32
CA LYS A 407 14.31 -15.54 -0.36
C LYS A 407 15.39 -16.46 0.21
N ARG A 408 16.53 -15.96 0.68
CA ARG A 408 17.67 -16.83 1.09
C ARG A 408 17.73 -17.15 2.58
N TYR A 409 17.23 -16.26 3.44
CA TYR A 409 17.30 -16.38 4.90
C TYR A 409 15.90 -16.41 5.53
N THR A 410 14.98 -17.17 4.92
CA THR A 410 13.56 -17.12 5.30
C THR A 410 13.24 -17.77 6.64
N SER A 411 14.18 -18.52 7.22
CA SER A 411 14.11 -18.99 8.61
C SER A 411 14.28 -17.87 9.64
N GLU A 412 14.74 -16.70 9.20
CA GLU A 412 15.05 -15.54 10.05
C GLU A 412 13.99 -14.42 9.94
N ILE A 413 12.88 -14.66 9.26
CA ILE A 413 11.83 -13.66 8.97
C ILE A 413 10.44 -14.17 9.34
N ILE A 414 9.47 -13.26 9.44
CA ILE A 414 8.05 -13.60 9.39
C ILE A 414 7.63 -13.64 7.92
N PRO A 415 7.11 -14.76 7.40
CA PRO A 415 6.64 -14.84 6.02
C PRO A 415 5.32 -14.09 5.85
N ALA A 416 5.02 -13.67 4.62
CA ALA A 416 3.67 -13.23 4.29
C ALA A 416 2.66 -14.38 4.41
N LEU A 417 1.37 -14.06 4.58
CA LEU A 417 0.32 -15.07 4.67
C LEU A 417 0.05 -15.74 3.32
N VAL A 418 0.27 -15.04 2.22
CA VAL A 418 0.08 -15.57 0.87
C VAL A 418 0.76 -14.68 -0.17
N ASP A 419 1.17 -15.26 -1.29
CA ASP A 419 1.39 -14.55 -2.56
C ASP A 419 0.13 -14.69 -3.42
N VAL A 420 -0.49 -13.55 -3.76
CA VAL A 420 -1.74 -13.50 -4.54
C VAL A 420 -1.49 -13.12 -6.00
N GLY A 421 -0.26 -13.27 -6.50
CA GLY A 421 0.16 -13.07 -7.89
C GLY A 421 0.32 -11.60 -8.31
N GLY A 422 0.55 -11.39 -9.60
CA GLY A 422 0.85 -10.07 -10.18
C GLY A 422 -0.24 -9.01 -10.02
N GLY A 423 0.08 -7.87 -9.39
CA GLY A 423 -0.85 -6.77 -9.13
C GLY A 423 -0.14 -5.52 -8.61
N SER A 424 -0.91 -4.52 -8.17
CA SER A 424 -0.38 -3.28 -7.58
C SER A 424 -1.29 -2.80 -6.46
N GLY A 425 -1.03 -3.26 -5.24
CA GLY A 425 -1.79 -2.87 -4.06
C GLY A 425 -1.70 -1.37 -3.79
N THR A 426 -2.83 -0.77 -3.43
CA THR A 426 -2.96 0.65 -3.08
C THR A 426 -3.67 0.79 -1.73
N GLY A 427 -4.72 1.60 -1.59
CA GLY A 427 -5.40 1.87 -0.32
C GLY A 427 -5.98 0.63 0.37
N ALA A 428 -6.16 0.73 1.69
CA ALA A 428 -6.57 -0.37 2.54
C ALA A 428 -7.42 0.13 3.72
N MET A 429 -8.45 -0.63 4.09
CA MET A 429 -9.24 -0.37 5.29
C MET A 429 -9.68 -1.67 5.95
N TYR A 430 -9.99 -1.62 7.24
CA TYR A 430 -10.82 -2.65 7.87
C TYR A 430 -12.25 -2.11 7.92
N PHE A 431 -13.20 -2.80 7.28
CA PHE A 431 -14.57 -2.34 7.19
C PHE A 431 -15.43 -2.97 8.28
N GLU A 432 -16.00 -2.13 9.13
CA GLU A 432 -16.88 -2.51 10.23
C GLU A 432 -17.86 -1.36 10.51
N GLU A 433 -18.94 -1.32 9.74
CA GLU A 433 -19.99 -0.31 9.87
C GLU A 433 -21.39 -0.93 9.85
N PRO A 434 -22.34 -0.45 10.68
CA PRO A 434 -23.69 -0.98 10.74
C PRO A 434 -24.46 -0.72 9.43
N GLY A 435 -25.55 -1.47 9.23
CA GLY A 435 -26.43 -1.28 8.06
C GLY A 435 -25.97 -2.02 6.80
N TRP A 436 -24.82 -2.70 6.83
CA TRP A 436 -24.34 -3.56 5.76
C TRP A 436 -24.65 -5.05 6.01
N PRO A 437 -24.82 -5.86 4.94
CA PRO A 437 -24.83 -7.31 5.06
C PRO A 437 -23.59 -7.82 5.79
N GLN A 438 -23.77 -8.71 6.77
CA GLN A 438 -22.67 -9.18 7.64
C GLN A 438 -21.46 -9.72 6.86
N LYS A 439 -21.67 -10.32 5.69
CA LYS A 439 -20.58 -10.82 4.84
C LYS A 439 -19.64 -9.73 4.32
N TYR A 440 -20.00 -8.45 4.37
CA TYR A 440 -19.11 -7.35 3.98
C TYR A 440 -18.51 -6.61 5.18
N ASN A 441 -18.91 -6.97 6.40
CA ASN A 441 -18.40 -6.42 7.66
C ASN A 441 -17.33 -7.31 8.29
N ASP A 442 -16.61 -6.73 9.23
CA ASP A 442 -15.54 -7.37 10.01
C ASP A 442 -14.44 -7.96 9.11
N VAL A 443 -14.07 -7.21 8.06
CA VAL A 443 -13.07 -7.67 7.08
C VAL A 443 -12.06 -6.60 6.66
N PRO A 444 -10.78 -6.98 6.45
CA PRO A 444 -9.84 -6.15 5.70
C PRO A 444 -10.21 -6.11 4.22
N MET A 445 -10.32 -4.89 3.69
CA MET A 445 -10.53 -4.57 2.28
C MET A 445 -9.30 -3.84 1.72
N MET A 446 -8.85 -4.23 0.53
CA MET A 446 -7.64 -3.66 -0.08
C MET A 446 -7.77 -3.46 -1.58
N CYS A 447 -7.38 -2.28 -2.03
CA CYS A 447 -7.38 -1.87 -3.43
C CYS A 447 -6.22 -2.52 -4.19
N ASP A 448 -6.45 -2.84 -5.46
CA ASP A 448 -5.44 -3.26 -6.43
C ASP A 448 -5.58 -2.43 -7.69
N TRP A 449 -4.72 -1.42 -7.84
CA TRP A 449 -4.71 -0.54 -9.00
C TRP A 449 -4.45 -1.29 -10.30
N GLY A 450 -3.53 -2.25 -10.27
CA GLY A 450 -3.10 -3.02 -11.46
C GLY A 450 -4.19 -3.94 -11.97
N ARG A 451 -5.00 -4.50 -11.07
CA ARG A 451 -6.14 -5.35 -11.41
C ARG A 451 -7.46 -4.59 -11.50
N GLY A 452 -7.51 -3.34 -11.05
CA GLY A 452 -8.73 -2.53 -10.97
C GLY A 452 -9.80 -3.20 -10.12
N GLN A 453 -9.45 -3.62 -8.91
CA GLN A 453 -10.30 -4.45 -8.05
C GLN A 453 -10.09 -4.07 -6.56
N LEU A 454 -11.18 -3.94 -5.82
CA LEU A 454 -11.22 -4.02 -4.37
C LEU A 454 -11.40 -5.49 -3.98
N TYR A 455 -10.53 -5.98 -3.09
CA TYR A 455 -10.56 -7.34 -2.56
C TYR A 455 -11.00 -7.34 -1.11
N ILE A 456 -11.76 -8.37 -0.72
CA ILE A 456 -11.96 -8.75 0.67
C ILE A 456 -10.95 -9.86 1.00
N HIS A 457 -10.28 -9.76 2.14
CA HIS A 457 -9.41 -10.82 2.65
C HIS A 457 -10.08 -11.48 3.87
N ARG A 458 -10.53 -12.72 3.72
CA ARG A 458 -11.17 -13.52 4.78
C ARG A 458 -10.11 -14.13 5.68
N VAL A 459 -9.88 -13.51 6.84
CA VAL A 459 -8.88 -13.97 7.81
C VAL A 459 -9.47 -14.95 8.83
N ARG A 460 -8.70 -15.97 9.22
CA ARG A 460 -9.06 -16.93 10.27
C ARG A 460 -7.88 -17.07 11.23
N PRO A 461 -8.09 -17.02 12.57
CA PRO A 461 -7.00 -17.13 13.53
C PRO A 461 -6.15 -18.40 13.33
N ASP A 462 -4.83 -18.26 13.42
CA ASP A 462 -3.84 -19.34 13.37
C ASP A 462 -2.66 -18.96 14.30
N GLY A 463 -2.65 -19.55 15.50
CA GLY A 463 -1.68 -19.21 16.55
C GLY A 463 -1.71 -17.70 16.87
N PRO A 464 -0.56 -17.01 16.88
CA PRO A 464 -0.51 -15.56 17.06
C PRO A 464 -0.77 -14.74 15.78
N SER A 465 -1.25 -15.37 14.70
CA SER A 465 -1.49 -14.74 13.40
C SER A 465 -2.76 -15.30 12.74
N PHE A 466 -2.80 -15.32 11.42
CA PHE A 466 -3.98 -15.71 10.65
C PHE A 466 -3.61 -16.53 9.41
N THR A 467 -4.55 -17.36 8.95
CA THR A 467 -4.64 -17.75 7.54
C THR A 467 -5.59 -16.82 6.81
N GLN A 468 -5.54 -16.80 5.47
CA GLN A 468 -6.38 -15.91 4.68
C GLN A 468 -6.90 -16.55 3.39
N GLU A 469 -8.03 -16.05 2.92
CA GLU A 469 -8.59 -16.35 1.60
C GLU A 469 -9.02 -15.04 0.92
N GLN A 470 -8.63 -14.84 -0.34
CA GLN A 470 -8.93 -13.61 -1.08
C GLN A 470 -10.23 -13.76 -1.88
N GLU A 471 -11.10 -12.75 -1.81
CA GLU A 471 -12.37 -12.68 -2.49
C GLU A 471 -12.45 -11.40 -3.37
N ASN A 472 -12.86 -11.54 -4.63
CA ASN A 472 -13.17 -10.39 -5.49
C ASN A 472 -14.42 -9.69 -4.95
N PHE A 473 -14.36 -8.38 -4.68
CA PHE A 473 -15.51 -7.62 -4.20
C PHE A 473 -16.01 -6.58 -5.21
N ILE A 474 -15.35 -5.41 -5.31
CA ILE A 474 -15.79 -4.31 -6.19
C ILE A 474 -14.82 -4.12 -7.34
N LYS A 475 -15.30 -4.18 -8.58
CA LYS A 475 -14.48 -3.90 -9.77
C LYS A 475 -14.50 -2.40 -10.04
N CYS A 476 -13.32 -1.77 -9.99
CA CYS A 476 -13.14 -0.34 -10.23
C CYS A 476 -11.78 -0.11 -10.91
N GLY A 477 -11.79 0.37 -12.16
CA GLY A 477 -10.56 0.60 -12.91
C GLY A 477 -9.62 1.57 -12.19
N ARG A 478 -8.33 1.20 -12.07
CA ARG A 478 -7.30 2.01 -11.40
C ARG A 478 -7.73 2.57 -10.05
N ILE A 479 -8.35 1.71 -9.24
CA ILE A 479 -8.71 2.00 -7.85
C ILE A 479 -7.46 2.38 -7.05
N THR A 480 -7.55 3.44 -6.27
CA THR A 480 -6.42 3.99 -5.51
C THR A 480 -6.65 3.93 -4.02
N ASP A 481 -7.88 4.14 -3.56
CA ASP A 481 -8.16 4.20 -2.14
C ASP A 481 -9.63 3.93 -1.79
N VAL A 482 -9.88 3.59 -0.53
CA VAL A 482 -11.19 3.24 0.02
C VAL A 482 -11.30 3.68 1.49
N ASP A 483 -12.41 4.32 1.85
CA ASP A 483 -12.73 4.69 3.23
C ASP A 483 -14.25 4.82 3.41
N CYS A 484 -14.72 5.00 4.65
CA CYS A 484 -16.14 5.14 4.95
C CYS A 484 -16.43 6.26 5.96
N ASP A 485 -17.69 6.69 6.01
CA ASP A 485 -18.19 7.58 7.08
C ASP A 485 -18.85 6.78 8.22
N GLY A 486 -19.28 7.48 9.27
CA GLY A 486 -19.92 6.87 10.44
C GLY A 486 -21.36 6.40 10.21
N SER A 487 -21.92 6.66 9.03
CA SER A 487 -23.22 6.11 8.59
C SER A 487 -23.07 4.80 7.81
N GLY A 488 -21.83 4.44 7.46
CA GLY A 488 -21.50 3.28 6.65
C GLY A 488 -21.51 3.54 5.14
N ARG A 489 -21.54 4.79 4.65
CA ARG A 489 -21.32 5.05 3.21
C ARG A 489 -19.87 4.69 2.87
N LEU A 490 -19.66 3.78 1.92
CA LEU A 490 -18.34 3.41 1.42
C LEU A 490 -17.98 4.32 0.24
N PHE A 491 -16.76 4.85 0.22
CA PHE A 491 -16.25 5.70 -0.84
C PHE A 491 -15.01 5.07 -1.48
N ILE A 492 -14.89 5.21 -2.81
CA ILE A 492 -13.75 4.70 -3.58
C ILE A 492 -13.15 5.84 -4.41
N GLY A 493 -11.84 6.05 -4.27
CA GLY A 493 -11.05 6.94 -5.12
C GLY A 493 -10.46 6.19 -6.32
N SER A 494 -10.49 6.81 -7.51
CA SER A 494 -9.95 6.21 -8.74
C SER A 494 -9.17 7.21 -9.58
N TRP A 495 -8.13 6.72 -10.26
CA TRP A 495 -7.45 7.41 -11.35
C TRP A 495 -8.13 7.25 -12.71
N SER A 496 -9.10 6.33 -12.83
CA SER A 496 -9.78 6.00 -14.08
C SER A 496 -8.80 5.63 -15.21
N ASN A 497 -8.55 6.53 -16.15
CA ASN A 497 -7.63 6.37 -17.27
C ASN A 497 -6.32 7.16 -17.12
N SER A 498 -6.06 7.82 -15.97
CA SER A 498 -4.79 8.50 -15.66
C SER A 498 -3.66 7.51 -15.33
N GLY A 499 -2.46 7.75 -15.88
CA GLY A 499 -1.31 6.85 -15.78
C GLY A 499 -0.32 7.25 -14.67
N PHE A 500 0.84 6.60 -14.64
CA PHE A 500 1.88 6.84 -13.62
C PHE A 500 2.43 8.28 -13.58
N LYS A 501 2.20 9.10 -14.61
CA LYS A 501 2.59 10.52 -14.64
C LYS A 501 1.39 11.47 -14.46
N GLY A 502 0.35 11.00 -13.77
CA GLY A 502 -0.87 11.75 -13.55
C GLY A 502 -1.74 11.88 -14.81
N GLY A 503 -2.80 12.67 -14.71
CA GLY A 503 -3.73 12.93 -15.81
C GLY A 503 -4.95 13.75 -15.41
N THR A 504 -5.97 13.74 -16.27
CA THR A 504 -7.24 14.45 -16.09
C THR A 504 -8.45 13.51 -15.92
N GLY A 505 -8.22 12.19 -15.96
CA GLY A 505 -9.21 11.21 -15.53
C GLY A 505 -9.31 11.15 -14.01
N GLY A 506 -10.21 10.33 -13.48
CA GLY A 506 -10.37 10.05 -12.05
C GLY A 506 -11.77 10.39 -11.55
N TYR A 507 -12.12 9.95 -10.35
CA TYR A 507 -13.42 10.23 -9.74
C TYR A 507 -13.45 9.72 -8.29
N VAL A 508 -14.50 10.09 -7.56
CA VAL A 508 -14.93 9.42 -6.34
C VAL A 508 -16.27 8.74 -6.59
N ALA A 509 -16.42 7.48 -6.16
CA ALA A 509 -17.68 6.74 -6.18
C ALA A 509 -18.17 6.48 -4.77
N ARG A 510 -19.49 6.45 -4.57
CA ARG A 510 -20.14 6.06 -3.31
C ARG A 510 -20.87 4.74 -3.50
N ILE A 511 -20.78 3.86 -2.51
CA ILE A 511 -21.39 2.52 -2.53
C ILE A 511 -22.15 2.30 -1.21
N VAL A 512 -23.37 1.77 -1.31
CA VAL A 512 -24.20 1.33 -0.18
C VAL A 512 -25.04 0.11 -0.56
N PRO A 513 -25.59 -0.64 0.41
CA PRO A 513 -26.65 -1.63 0.13
C PRO A 513 -27.91 -0.97 -0.44
N LYS A 514 -28.64 -1.64 -1.34
CA LYS A 514 -29.86 -1.09 -1.98
C LYS A 514 -30.99 -0.74 -1.01
N LEU A 515 -31.05 -1.37 0.16
CA LEU A 515 -32.03 -1.13 1.22
C LEU A 515 -31.44 -0.36 2.40
N TRP A 516 -30.28 0.26 2.20
CA TRP A 516 -29.62 1.03 3.25
C TRP A 516 -30.32 2.37 3.46
N GLU A 517 -30.40 2.80 4.71
CA GLU A 517 -30.96 4.08 5.11
C GLU A 517 -29.88 4.92 5.80
N TYR A 518 -29.79 6.20 5.43
CA TYR A 518 -28.86 7.11 6.06
C TYR A 518 -29.17 7.30 7.55
N ARG A 519 -28.13 7.14 8.38
CA ARG A 519 -28.16 7.48 9.80
C ARG A 519 -27.08 8.50 10.07
N ALA A 520 -27.49 9.69 10.48
CA ALA A 520 -26.56 10.76 10.80
C ALA A 520 -25.59 10.36 11.91
N PHE A 521 -24.35 10.81 11.78
CA PHE A 521 -23.34 10.64 12.80
C PHE A 521 -23.77 11.34 14.10
N PRO A 522 -23.55 10.74 15.28
CA PRO A 522 -23.90 11.37 16.55
C PRO A 522 -23.20 12.71 16.80
N GLU A 523 -23.95 13.72 17.23
CA GLU A 523 -23.43 15.01 17.70
C GLU A 523 -22.64 14.85 19.01
N LEU A 524 -21.35 14.54 18.92
CA LEU A 524 -20.52 14.18 20.08
C LEU A 524 -20.45 15.33 21.11
N SER A 525 -20.31 16.58 20.65
CA SER A 525 -20.17 17.79 21.47
C SER A 525 -21.33 18.01 22.44
N LYS A 526 -22.53 17.50 22.13
CA LYS A 526 -23.76 17.67 22.92
C LYS A 526 -24.01 16.55 23.93
N ARG A 527 -23.21 15.48 23.90
CA ARG A 527 -23.37 14.32 24.79
C ARG A 527 -22.72 14.55 26.14
N ASN A 528 -23.33 14.05 27.22
CA ASN A 528 -22.69 13.96 28.53
C ASN A 528 -21.60 12.86 28.55
N GLU A 529 -20.83 12.77 29.63
CA GLU A 529 -19.69 11.85 29.75
C GLU A 529 -20.09 10.37 29.62
N ILE A 530 -21.24 9.98 30.19
CA ILE A 530 -21.75 8.60 30.14
C ILE A 530 -22.18 8.24 28.71
N ASP A 531 -22.99 9.08 28.09
CA ASP A 531 -23.47 8.87 26.72
C ASP A 531 -22.34 8.85 25.70
N LEU A 532 -21.29 9.66 25.93
CA LEU A 532 -20.11 9.67 25.08
C LEU A 532 -19.26 8.41 25.29
N ALA A 533 -19.04 7.95 26.52
CA ALA A 533 -18.36 6.70 26.81
C ALA A 533 -19.11 5.49 26.19
N ASN A 534 -20.44 5.46 26.28
CA ASN A 534 -21.27 4.40 25.69
C ASN A 534 -21.10 4.29 24.17
N LEU A 535 -20.68 5.36 23.46
CA LEU A 535 -20.36 5.26 22.03
C LEU A 535 -19.13 4.39 21.76
N LEU A 536 -18.29 4.07 22.74
CA LEU A 536 -17.21 3.08 22.58
C LEU A 536 -17.75 1.64 22.40
N THR A 537 -19.02 1.39 22.67
CA THR A 537 -19.66 0.06 22.53
C THR A 537 -20.44 -0.12 21.24
N THR A 538 -20.50 0.91 20.39
CA THR A 538 -21.17 0.84 19.08
C THR A 538 -20.49 -0.16 18.14
N PRO A 539 -21.23 -0.81 17.22
CA PRO A 539 -20.64 -1.63 16.17
C PRO A 539 -19.87 -0.82 15.11
N SER A 540 -19.99 0.51 15.05
CA SER A 540 -19.27 1.37 14.09
C SER A 540 -17.83 1.65 14.53
N ALA A 541 -16.84 1.20 13.74
CA ALA A 541 -15.44 1.48 14.01
C ALA A 541 -15.13 2.98 13.94
N LYS A 542 -15.68 3.70 12.95
CA LYS A 542 -15.55 5.16 12.84
C LYS A 542 -16.11 5.84 14.08
N THR A 543 -17.29 5.45 14.54
CA THR A 543 -17.90 6.07 15.73
C THR A 543 -17.08 5.83 16.99
N ARG A 544 -16.53 4.62 17.21
CA ARG A 544 -15.67 4.36 18.37
C ARG A 544 -14.42 5.24 18.37
N LEU A 545 -13.74 5.36 17.23
CA LEU A 545 -12.53 6.19 17.11
C LEU A 545 -12.84 7.66 17.40
N HIS A 546 -13.87 8.23 16.77
CA HIS A 546 -14.19 9.65 16.95
C HIS A 546 -14.78 9.96 18.33
N ALA A 547 -15.55 9.04 18.92
CA ALA A 547 -15.99 9.16 20.32
C ALA A 547 -14.78 9.15 21.27
N GLN A 548 -13.80 8.26 21.07
CA GLN A 548 -12.55 8.28 21.83
C GLN A 548 -11.85 9.63 21.70
N GLN A 549 -11.66 10.15 20.48
CA GLN A 549 -10.96 11.42 20.28
C GLN A 549 -11.65 12.58 20.99
N GLU A 550 -12.99 12.62 21.01
CA GLU A 550 -13.74 13.62 21.78
C GLU A 550 -13.55 13.45 23.29
N ILE A 551 -13.54 12.21 23.81
CA ILE A 551 -13.24 11.94 25.23
C ILE A 551 -11.85 12.45 25.59
N LEU A 552 -10.84 12.13 24.77
CA LEU A 552 -9.46 12.55 25.00
C LEU A 552 -9.31 14.07 24.95
N ARG A 553 -10.02 14.73 24.03
CA ARG A 553 -10.03 16.20 23.91
C ARG A 553 -10.62 16.88 25.15
N ARG A 554 -11.70 16.32 25.72
CA ARG A 554 -12.33 16.84 26.95
C ARG A 554 -11.51 16.57 28.20
N GLY A 555 -10.72 15.49 28.21
CA GLY A 555 -10.06 15.02 29.41
C GLY A 555 -11.05 14.40 30.41
N GLY A 556 -10.68 14.35 31.69
CA GLY A 556 -11.54 13.85 32.77
C GLY A 556 -10.94 12.70 33.56
N SER A 557 -11.76 12.12 34.46
CA SER A 557 -11.31 11.07 35.39
C SER A 557 -11.25 9.67 34.78
N GLY A 558 -11.96 9.44 33.67
CA GLY A 558 -12.03 8.14 33.00
C GLY A 558 -12.92 7.10 33.68
N LYS A 559 -13.76 7.49 34.67
CA LYS A 559 -14.64 6.57 35.40
C LYS A 559 -15.64 5.84 34.50
N GLU A 560 -16.25 6.58 33.57
CA GLU A 560 -17.25 6.08 32.63
C GLU A 560 -16.61 5.11 31.62
N VAL A 561 -15.41 5.43 31.15
CA VAL A 561 -14.61 4.56 30.29
C VAL A 561 -14.18 3.30 31.06
N LEU A 562 -13.73 3.44 32.31
CA LEU A 562 -13.35 2.32 33.15
C LEU A 562 -14.52 1.35 33.39
N ALA A 563 -15.74 1.86 33.57
CA ALA A 563 -16.93 1.02 33.71
C ALA A 563 -17.13 0.08 32.51
N ILE A 564 -16.86 0.58 31.29
CA ILE A 564 -16.91 -0.24 30.06
C ILE A 564 -15.82 -1.31 30.06
N VAL A 565 -14.58 -0.95 30.44
CA VAL A 565 -13.47 -1.91 30.48
C VAL A 565 -13.73 -3.06 31.45
N LEU A 566 -14.33 -2.77 32.62
CA LEU A 566 -14.57 -3.75 33.67
C LEU A 566 -15.82 -4.62 33.46
N ASP A 567 -16.78 -4.18 32.64
CA ASP A 567 -18.01 -4.94 32.39
C ASP A 567 -17.77 -6.09 31.40
N LYS A 568 -17.64 -7.31 31.94
CA LYS A 568 -17.42 -8.54 31.16
C LYS A 568 -18.60 -8.94 30.24
N ARG A 569 -19.76 -8.30 30.37
CA ARG A 569 -20.90 -8.51 29.46
C ARG A 569 -20.73 -7.77 28.13
N ILE A 570 -19.86 -6.76 28.11
CA ILE A 570 -19.57 -5.97 26.90
C ILE A 570 -18.59 -6.76 26.01
N ALA A 571 -18.82 -6.71 24.70
CA ALA A 571 -17.98 -7.40 23.72
C ALA A 571 -16.49 -7.00 23.84
N PRO A 572 -15.53 -7.94 23.68
CA PRO A 572 -14.11 -7.65 23.82
C PRO A 572 -13.63 -6.45 23.00
N ARG A 573 -14.03 -6.30 21.72
CA ARG A 573 -13.66 -5.15 20.87
C ARG A 573 -13.96 -3.78 21.49
N ALA A 574 -15.11 -3.66 22.17
CA ALA A 574 -15.52 -2.42 22.82
C ALA A 574 -14.74 -2.19 24.12
N ARG A 575 -14.52 -3.25 24.91
CA ARG A 575 -13.68 -3.21 26.11
C ARG A 575 -12.24 -2.82 25.77
N ILE A 576 -11.71 -3.29 24.64
CA ILE A 576 -10.37 -2.96 24.13
C ILE A 576 -10.30 -1.49 23.70
N ALA A 577 -11.29 -0.99 22.94
CA ALA A 577 -11.39 0.43 22.61
C ALA A 577 -11.42 1.31 23.87
N ALA A 578 -12.18 0.92 24.88
CA ALA A 578 -12.21 1.59 26.18
C ALA A 578 -10.87 1.48 26.94
N LEU A 579 -10.18 0.34 26.87
CA LEU A 579 -8.88 0.12 27.51
C LEU A 579 -7.82 1.07 26.93
N TYR A 580 -7.74 1.18 25.61
CA TYR A 580 -6.83 2.13 24.96
C TYR A 580 -7.23 3.59 25.20
N THR A 581 -8.54 3.89 25.26
CA THR A 581 -9.04 5.21 25.65
C THR A 581 -8.58 5.58 27.07
N LEU A 582 -8.73 4.66 28.02
CA LEU A 582 -8.31 4.83 29.41
C LEU A 582 -6.80 5.03 29.52
N LYS A 583 -6.00 4.22 28.79
CA LYS A 583 -4.54 4.35 28.76
C LYS A 583 -4.10 5.72 28.26
N GLN A 584 -4.70 6.20 27.18
CA GLN A 584 -4.35 7.50 26.60
C GLN A 584 -4.78 8.66 27.50
N LEU A 585 -5.97 8.57 28.11
CA LEU A 585 -6.51 9.59 29.00
C LEU A 585 -5.70 9.74 30.30
N LEU A 586 -5.30 8.61 30.91
CA LEU A 586 -4.70 8.60 32.25
C LEU A 586 -3.18 8.40 32.25
N GLY A 587 -2.59 7.98 31.14
CA GLY A 587 -1.14 7.78 31.00
C GLY A 587 -0.58 6.76 31.99
N LYS A 588 0.29 7.20 32.91
CA LYS A 588 0.85 6.36 33.98
C LYS A 588 -0.20 5.99 35.05
N LYS A 589 -1.22 6.84 35.26
CA LYS A 589 -2.27 6.60 36.27
C LYS A 589 -3.14 5.38 35.95
N SER A 590 -3.14 4.87 34.72
CA SER A 590 -3.86 3.65 34.36
C SER A 590 -3.12 2.35 34.71
N HIS A 591 -1.83 2.40 35.06
CA HIS A 591 -0.99 1.19 35.16
C HIS A 591 -1.54 0.14 36.12
N THR A 592 -1.93 0.52 37.33
CA THR A 592 -2.49 -0.40 38.33
C THR A 592 -3.73 -1.12 37.80
N THR A 593 -4.63 -0.37 37.16
CA THR A 593 -5.82 -0.95 36.53
C THR A 593 -5.44 -1.89 35.39
N LEU A 594 -4.56 -1.49 34.48
CA LEU A 594 -4.15 -2.33 33.35
C LEU A 594 -3.43 -3.60 33.80
N LEU A 595 -2.62 -3.54 34.86
CA LEU A 595 -1.97 -4.72 35.45
C LEU A 595 -3.00 -5.74 35.94
N SER A 596 -4.10 -5.27 36.56
CA SER A 596 -5.17 -6.16 36.99
C SER A 596 -5.90 -6.84 35.81
N LEU A 597 -5.95 -6.17 34.65
CA LEU A 597 -6.63 -6.66 33.46
C LEU A 597 -5.83 -7.71 32.68
N ILE A 598 -4.55 -7.93 33.00
CA ILE A 598 -3.76 -9.04 32.44
C ILE A 598 -4.42 -10.39 32.78
N GLN A 599 -5.14 -10.48 33.90
CA GLN A 599 -5.82 -11.70 34.34
C GLN A 599 -7.19 -11.91 33.66
N ASP A 600 -7.64 -10.99 32.80
CA ASP A 600 -8.88 -11.13 32.04
C ASP A 600 -8.58 -11.62 30.61
N PRO A 601 -8.89 -12.89 30.26
CA PRO A 601 -8.54 -13.46 28.96
C PRO A 601 -9.08 -12.69 27.76
N ALA A 602 -10.17 -11.92 27.92
CA ALA A 602 -10.77 -11.16 26.83
C ALA A 602 -9.97 -9.91 26.46
N VAL A 603 -9.12 -9.40 27.35
CA VAL A 603 -8.36 -8.16 27.16
C VAL A 603 -6.87 -8.27 27.54
N ALA A 604 -6.42 -9.42 28.01
CA ALA A 604 -5.05 -9.65 28.50
C ALA A 604 -3.96 -9.21 27.50
N GLU A 605 -4.11 -9.60 26.23
CA GLU A 605 -3.22 -9.18 25.14
C GLU A 605 -3.08 -7.65 25.08
N HIS A 606 -4.21 -6.95 25.13
CA HIS A 606 -4.26 -5.49 24.99
C HIS A 606 -3.83 -4.76 26.25
N ALA A 607 -4.06 -5.34 27.44
CA ALA A 607 -3.52 -4.82 28.69
C ALA A 607 -1.98 -4.82 28.66
N LEU A 608 -1.36 -5.94 28.23
CA LEU A 608 0.09 -6.05 28.07
C LEU A 608 0.62 -5.06 27.02
N ARG A 609 -0.02 -5.00 25.84
CA ARG A 609 0.36 -4.04 24.78
C ARG A 609 0.29 -2.60 25.31
N ALA A 610 -0.84 -2.18 25.88
CA ALA A 610 -1.05 -0.81 26.37
C ALA A 610 -0.12 -0.40 27.52
N LEU A 611 0.28 -1.33 28.38
CA LEU A 611 1.24 -1.07 29.46
C LEU A 611 2.63 -0.69 28.89
N ALA A 612 3.13 -1.47 27.92
CA ALA A 612 4.45 -1.30 27.34
C ALA A 612 4.48 -0.40 26.08
N ASP A 613 3.33 0.12 25.66
CA ASP A 613 3.19 0.82 24.38
C ASP A 613 4.00 2.12 24.31
N ARG A 614 3.93 2.99 25.33
CA ARG A 614 4.65 4.28 25.35
C ARG A 614 5.91 4.20 26.20
N LYS A 615 7.08 4.33 25.56
CA LYS A 615 8.39 4.28 26.25
C LYS A 615 8.56 5.39 27.30
N THR A 616 7.93 6.53 27.11
CA THR A 616 7.90 7.66 28.07
C THR A 616 7.05 7.37 29.32
N GLN A 617 6.29 6.26 29.31
CA GLN A 617 5.32 5.91 30.35
C GLN A 617 5.57 4.53 30.99
N LEU A 618 6.81 4.03 31.00
CA LEU A 618 7.12 2.68 31.52
C LEU A 618 7.40 2.63 33.03
N SER A 619 7.69 3.78 33.65
CA SER A 619 8.01 3.86 35.09
C SER A 619 6.91 3.23 35.96
N GLY A 620 7.31 2.33 36.87
CA GLY A 620 6.41 1.68 37.83
C GLY A 620 5.76 0.38 37.34
N ILE A 621 6.05 -0.05 36.11
CA ILE A 621 5.54 -1.31 35.56
C ILE A 621 6.48 -2.47 35.99
N PRO A 622 5.99 -3.48 36.73
CA PRO A 622 6.81 -4.63 37.11
C PRO A 622 7.04 -5.57 35.92
N LEU A 623 8.21 -6.22 35.89
CA LEU A 623 8.58 -7.18 34.84
C LEU A 623 7.81 -8.51 34.93
N GLU A 624 7.53 -8.95 36.15
CA GLU A 624 7.01 -10.29 36.46
C GLU A 624 5.71 -10.66 35.71
N PRO A 625 4.68 -9.80 35.61
CA PRO A 625 3.46 -10.14 34.88
C PRO A 625 3.70 -10.48 33.40
N PHE A 626 4.67 -9.84 32.75
CA PHE A 626 5.02 -10.11 31.36
C PHE A 626 5.79 -11.42 31.22
N VAL A 627 6.68 -11.72 32.16
CA VAL A 627 7.39 -13.02 32.21
C VAL A 627 6.41 -14.17 32.40
N GLN A 628 5.37 -14.01 33.21
CA GLN A 628 4.33 -15.04 33.37
C GLN A 628 3.45 -15.15 32.12
N ALA A 629 3.12 -14.03 31.47
CA ALA A 629 2.35 -14.02 30.24
C ALA A 629 3.04 -14.72 29.04
N LEU A 630 4.37 -14.89 29.06
CA LEU A 630 5.08 -15.76 28.09
C LEU A 630 4.66 -17.24 28.18
N LYS A 631 4.03 -17.67 29.28
CA LYS A 631 3.57 -19.03 29.52
C LYS A 631 2.05 -19.19 29.36
N ASP A 632 1.36 -18.12 28.93
CA ASP A 632 -0.09 -18.13 28.76
C ASP A 632 -0.53 -19.18 27.72
N SER A 633 -1.74 -19.72 27.82
CA SER A 633 -2.24 -20.69 26.83
C SER A 633 -2.61 -20.04 25.49
N ASN A 634 -2.86 -18.72 25.48
CA ASN A 634 -3.12 -17.95 24.29
C ASN A 634 -1.80 -17.45 23.65
N PRO A 635 -1.42 -17.92 22.45
CA PRO A 635 -0.18 -17.53 21.80
C PRO A 635 -0.11 -16.03 21.48
N ARG A 636 -1.25 -15.34 21.34
CA ARG A 636 -1.26 -13.87 21.13
C ARG A 636 -0.82 -13.12 22.39
N VAL A 637 -1.18 -13.63 23.58
CA VAL A 637 -0.72 -13.09 24.87
C VAL A 637 0.79 -13.31 25.02
N GLN A 638 1.31 -14.47 24.63
CA GLN A 638 2.75 -14.75 24.63
C GLN A 638 3.52 -13.77 23.73
N VAL A 639 3.03 -13.50 22.51
CA VAL A 639 3.67 -12.56 21.59
C VAL A 639 3.61 -11.13 22.11
N ALA A 640 2.45 -10.69 22.63
CA ALA A 640 2.32 -9.38 23.27
C ALA A 640 3.29 -9.20 24.45
N ALA A 641 3.46 -10.25 25.27
CA ALA A 641 4.43 -10.27 26.35
C ALA A 641 5.88 -10.17 25.85
N ALA A 642 6.26 -10.91 24.79
CA ALA A 642 7.59 -10.83 24.21
C ALA A 642 7.92 -9.43 23.65
N VAL A 643 6.97 -8.80 22.94
CA VAL A 643 7.10 -7.40 22.49
C VAL A 643 7.28 -6.48 23.69
N ALA A 644 6.41 -6.60 24.70
CA ALA A 644 6.43 -5.74 25.88
C ALA A 644 7.74 -5.87 26.67
N LEU A 645 8.27 -7.07 26.86
CA LEU A 645 9.56 -7.30 27.53
C LEU A 645 10.72 -6.61 26.80
N GLY A 646 10.75 -6.66 25.46
CA GLY A 646 11.73 -5.91 24.67
C GLY A 646 11.57 -4.39 24.82
N ARG A 647 10.34 -3.90 24.89
CA ARG A 647 10.03 -2.47 25.06
C ARG A 647 10.32 -1.93 26.45
N LEU A 648 10.17 -2.76 27.50
CA LEU A 648 10.50 -2.40 28.88
C LEU A 648 11.99 -2.10 29.05
N GLY A 649 12.86 -2.67 28.21
CA GLY A 649 14.28 -2.34 28.18
C GLY A 649 15.11 -3.01 29.28
N GLU A 650 14.51 -3.88 30.09
CA GLU A 650 15.15 -4.51 31.25
C GLU A 650 15.90 -5.79 30.85
N LYS A 651 17.24 -5.80 30.92
CA LYS A 651 18.08 -6.97 30.59
C LYS A 651 17.74 -8.22 31.42
N ALA A 652 17.13 -8.06 32.60
CA ALA A 652 16.64 -9.17 33.42
C ALA A 652 15.60 -10.06 32.70
N ALA A 653 14.93 -9.55 31.66
CA ALA A 653 13.99 -10.31 30.84
C ALA A 653 14.67 -11.39 29.97
N ALA A 654 15.98 -11.31 29.75
CA ALA A 654 16.68 -12.12 28.76
C ALA A 654 16.49 -13.63 28.96
N ARG A 655 16.55 -14.12 30.20
CA ARG A 655 16.34 -15.54 30.51
C ARG A 655 14.94 -16.02 30.14
N ALA A 656 13.92 -15.21 30.38
CA ALA A 656 12.54 -15.54 30.05
C ALA A 656 12.30 -15.53 28.54
N LEU A 657 12.83 -14.53 27.83
CA LEU A 657 12.78 -14.46 26.36
C LEU A 657 13.51 -15.63 25.70
N LEU A 658 14.67 -16.03 26.24
CA LEU A 658 15.44 -17.18 25.74
C LEU A 658 14.62 -18.48 25.75
N ALA A 659 13.81 -18.70 26.79
CA ALA A 659 12.99 -19.90 26.94
C ALA A 659 11.95 -20.09 25.83
N VAL A 660 11.59 -19.02 25.11
CA VAL A 660 10.63 -19.04 23.99
C VAL A 660 11.26 -18.67 22.65
N SER A 661 12.59 -18.54 22.60
CA SER A 661 13.32 -18.00 21.43
C SER A 661 13.74 -19.04 20.39
N ASN A 662 13.62 -20.34 20.70
CA ASN A 662 14.04 -21.42 19.81
C ASN A 662 13.18 -21.47 18.55
N PRO A 663 13.77 -21.53 17.34
CA PRO A 663 13.00 -21.68 16.13
C PRO A 663 12.31 -23.07 16.09
N PRO A 664 11.15 -23.19 15.43
CA PRO A 664 10.46 -24.48 15.28
C PRO A 664 11.28 -25.48 14.46
N THR A 665 12.10 -24.98 13.53
CA THR A 665 13.03 -25.77 12.73
C THR A 665 14.40 -25.11 12.77
N VAL A 666 15.44 -25.90 13.03
CA VAL A 666 16.82 -25.42 13.04
C VAL A 666 17.43 -25.61 11.66
N ASP A 667 17.93 -24.53 11.05
CA ASP A 667 18.55 -24.61 9.73
C ASP A 667 19.72 -25.61 9.69
N PRO A 668 19.76 -26.52 8.71
CA PRO A 668 20.83 -27.50 8.60
C PRO A 668 22.17 -26.81 8.33
N LEU A 669 23.26 -27.34 8.90
CA LEU A 669 24.63 -26.93 8.56
C LEU A 669 25.02 -27.47 7.17
N PRO A 670 25.89 -26.77 6.42
CA PRO A 670 26.49 -27.33 5.22
C PRO A 670 27.14 -28.68 5.53
N ARG A 671 27.00 -29.66 4.63
CA ARG A 671 27.66 -30.96 4.72
C ARG A 671 28.32 -31.25 3.38
N ALA A 672 29.49 -31.88 3.41
CA ALA A 672 30.07 -32.43 2.19
C ALA A 672 29.20 -33.62 1.77
N GLU A 673 28.55 -33.55 0.61
CA GLU A 673 27.89 -34.74 0.06
C GLU A 673 28.97 -35.76 -0.32
N PRO A 674 28.80 -37.06 -0.03
CA PRO A 674 29.60 -38.09 -0.68
C PRO A 674 29.37 -37.98 -2.20
N PRO A 675 30.38 -38.29 -3.04
CA PRO A 675 30.17 -38.31 -4.49
C PRO A 675 28.97 -39.18 -4.79
N LYS A 676 27.93 -38.59 -5.40
CA LYS A 676 26.83 -39.37 -5.93
C LYS A 676 27.43 -40.27 -7.00
N ASP A 677 27.30 -41.58 -6.82
CA ASP A 677 27.59 -42.55 -7.87
C ASP A 677 26.87 -42.05 -9.14
N GLU A 678 27.66 -41.72 -10.16
CA GLU A 678 27.16 -41.39 -11.49
C GLU A 678 26.59 -42.68 -12.09
N MET A 679 25.38 -43.04 -11.66
CA MET A 679 24.59 -44.06 -12.33
C MET A 679 24.13 -43.50 -13.68
N GLY A 680 24.82 -43.95 -14.73
CA GLY A 680 24.28 -44.09 -16.07
C GLY A 680 24.39 -42.86 -16.97
N GLU A 681 25.59 -42.59 -17.50
CA GLU A 681 25.65 -42.02 -18.85
C GLU A 681 24.99 -43.03 -19.80
N SER A 682 23.80 -42.67 -20.29
CA SER A 682 23.15 -43.37 -21.39
C SER A 682 24.06 -43.26 -22.62
N GLY A 683 24.32 -44.38 -23.30
CA GLY A 683 25.28 -44.49 -24.39
C GLY A 683 25.01 -43.68 -25.66
N ASN A 684 24.07 -42.72 -25.65
CA ASN A 684 23.60 -41.94 -26.80
C ASN A 684 23.67 -40.40 -26.57
N LEU A 685 24.66 -39.92 -25.80
CA LEU A 685 24.92 -38.49 -25.57
C LEU A 685 26.26 -38.06 -26.20
N HIS A 686 26.20 -37.13 -27.16
CA HIS A 686 27.39 -36.57 -27.80
C HIS A 686 27.56 -35.11 -27.40
N GLN A 687 28.76 -34.70 -26.98
CA GLN A 687 29.03 -33.33 -26.51
C GLN A 687 30.21 -32.67 -27.21
N SER A 688 30.14 -31.35 -27.37
CA SER A 688 31.28 -30.54 -27.81
C SER A 688 32.25 -30.25 -26.65
N PRO A 689 33.51 -29.86 -26.92
CA PRO A 689 34.29 -29.11 -25.93
C PRO A 689 33.59 -27.78 -25.59
N ILE A 690 34.07 -27.07 -24.57
CA ILE A 690 33.63 -25.68 -24.34
C ILE A 690 34.10 -24.83 -25.52
N ILE A 691 33.14 -24.16 -26.16
CA ILE A 691 33.33 -23.27 -27.29
C ILE A 691 33.35 -21.83 -26.79
N GLU A 692 34.41 -21.11 -27.16
CA GLU A 692 34.53 -19.66 -26.94
C GLU A 692 35.23 -19.02 -28.15
N GLY A 693 35.00 -17.72 -28.36
CA GLY A 693 35.55 -16.99 -29.51
C GLY A 693 35.06 -17.56 -30.84
N LYS A 694 35.95 -17.62 -31.85
CA LYS A 694 35.61 -18.08 -33.21
C LYS A 694 35.64 -19.61 -33.38
N ARG A 695 35.78 -20.37 -32.30
CA ARG A 695 35.83 -21.83 -32.35
C ARG A 695 34.47 -22.41 -32.76
N VAL A 696 34.50 -23.54 -33.45
CA VAL A 696 33.32 -24.32 -33.83
C VAL A 696 33.58 -25.81 -33.58
N HIS A 697 32.53 -26.60 -33.50
CA HIS A 697 32.60 -28.05 -33.36
C HIS A 697 31.66 -28.73 -34.35
N THR A 698 32.11 -29.79 -35.00
CA THR A 698 31.29 -30.55 -35.94
C THR A 698 30.76 -31.80 -35.27
N PHE A 699 29.44 -31.96 -35.29
CA PHE A 699 28.75 -33.20 -34.94
C PHE A 699 28.53 -34.05 -36.18
N ASP A 700 28.84 -35.34 -36.07
CA ASP A 700 28.49 -36.38 -37.04
C ASP A 700 28.09 -37.64 -36.24
N VAL A 701 26.80 -37.74 -35.96
CA VAL A 701 26.22 -38.66 -34.95
C VAL A 701 25.38 -39.72 -35.64
N ASP A 702 25.57 -40.98 -35.26
CA ASP A 702 24.65 -42.06 -35.65
C ASP A 702 23.37 -41.95 -34.82
N VAL A 703 22.24 -41.76 -35.50
CA VAL A 703 20.92 -41.62 -34.87
C VAL A 703 20.00 -42.77 -35.23
N THR A 704 20.57 -43.89 -35.71
CA THR A 704 19.81 -45.06 -36.12
C THR A 704 18.96 -45.59 -34.97
N GLY A 705 17.65 -45.63 -35.17
CA GLY A 705 16.70 -46.13 -34.18
C GLY A 705 16.30 -45.12 -33.09
N TRP A 706 16.85 -43.90 -33.12
CA TRP A 706 16.44 -42.84 -32.18
C TRP A 706 15.00 -42.43 -32.44
N LYS A 707 14.21 -42.30 -31.37
CA LYS A 707 12.83 -41.80 -31.45
C LYS A 707 12.73 -40.28 -31.43
N GLU A 708 13.70 -39.64 -30.77
CA GLU A 708 13.81 -38.19 -30.64
C GLU A 708 15.24 -37.73 -30.86
N LEU A 709 15.41 -36.50 -31.33
CA LEU A 709 16.69 -35.81 -31.43
C LEU A 709 16.60 -34.53 -30.61
N HIS A 710 17.49 -34.40 -29.64
CA HIS A 710 17.60 -33.23 -28.77
C HIS A 710 18.89 -32.49 -29.10
N LEU A 711 18.74 -31.23 -29.50
CA LEU A 711 19.83 -30.29 -29.73
C LEU A 711 19.89 -29.30 -28.57
N THR A 712 20.84 -29.50 -27.67
CA THR A 712 20.93 -28.75 -26.42
C THR A 712 22.15 -27.81 -26.40
N LEU A 713 21.94 -26.57 -25.97
CA LEU A 713 22.98 -25.58 -25.71
C LEU A 713 23.07 -25.30 -24.20
N GLY A 714 24.17 -25.71 -23.59
CA GLY A 714 24.53 -25.42 -22.20
C GLY A 714 25.48 -24.23 -22.05
N ASP A 715 25.58 -23.72 -20.83
CA ASP A 715 26.51 -22.66 -20.43
C ASP A 715 27.95 -23.25 -20.30
N GLY A 716 28.97 -22.52 -20.72
CA GLY A 716 30.37 -22.89 -20.57
C GLY A 716 30.99 -22.48 -19.23
N GLY A 717 30.22 -21.86 -18.34
CA GLY A 717 30.56 -21.61 -16.94
C GLY A 717 31.14 -20.22 -16.63
N ASN A 718 30.99 -19.23 -17.51
CA ASN A 718 31.48 -17.86 -17.25
C ASN A 718 30.39 -16.90 -16.74
N GLY A 719 29.10 -17.26 -16.84
CA GLY A 719 27.98 -16.59 -16.16
C GLY A 719 27.74 -15.14 -16.58
N ASN A 720 28.25 -14.70 -17.73
CA ASN A 720 28.07 -13.32 -18.22
C ASN A 720 26.75 -13.11 -18.98
N GLY A 721 26.00 -14.19 -19.25
CA GLY A 721 24.69 -14.17 -19.89
C GLY A 721 24.74 -13.92 -21.40
N SER A 722 25.94 -13.87 -22.00
CA SER A 722 26.12 -13.56 -23.42
C SER A 722 26.13 -14.79 -24.34
N ASP A 723 25.72 -15.95 -23.82
CA ASP A 723 25.92 -17.28 -24.39
C ASP A 723 25.02 -17.57 -25.61
N HIS A 724 25.23 -16.80 -26.67
CA HIS A 724 24.47 -16.82 -27.93
C HIS A 724 25.10 -17.86 -28.86
N GLY A 725 24.51 -19.06 -28.92
CA GLY A 725 24.99 -20.16 -29.74
C GLY A 725 24.05 -20.48 -30.90
N ALA A 726 24.55 -21.27 -31.84
CA ALA A 726 23.74 -21.74 -32.95
C ALA A 726 24.22 -23.08 -33.51
N TRP A 727 23.25 -23.79 -34.07
CA TRP A 727 23.42 -24.99 -34.90
C TRP A 727 23.47 -24.55 -36.35
N PHE A 728 24.65 -24.61 -36.97
CA PHE A 728 24.92 -24.19 -38.34
C PHE A 728 24.78 -25.38 -39.29
N ASP A 729 23.98 -25.20 -40.34
CA ASP A 729 23.67 -26.19 -41.38
C ASP A 729 23.29 -27.58 -40.83
N PRO A 730 22.35 -27.69 -39.86
CA PRO A 730 21.96 -28.98 -39.31
C PRO A 730 21.20 -29.82 -40.35
N VAL A 731 21.61 -31.08 -40.55
CA VAL A 731 20.99 -32.02 -41.50
C VAL A 731 20.78 -33.40 -40.87
N LEU A 732 19.72 -34.08 -41.30
CA LEU A 732 19.51 -35.51 -41.08
C LEU A 732 19.71 -36.28 -42.38
N ILE A 733 20.37 -37.44 -42.30
CA ILE A 733 20.67 -38.31 -43.44
C ILE A 733 19.87 -39.59 -43.31
N LYS A 734 19.21 -39.99 -44.40
CA LYS A 734 18.45 -41.24 -44.49
C LYS A 734 19.32 -42.43 -44.89
N LYS A 735 18.80 -43.64 -44.72
CA LYS A 735 19.42 -44.91 -45.18
C LYS A 735 19.80 -44.90 -46.66
N ASP A 736 19.04 -44.21 -47.51
CA ASP A 736 19.29 -44.07 -48.94
C ASP A 736 20.38 -43.03 -49.29
N GLY A 737 20.96 -42.38 -48.28
CA GLY A 737 21.99 -41.35 -48.44
C GLY A 737 21.44 -39.93 -48.69
N SER A 738 20.13 -39.75 -48.84
CA SER A 738 19.54 -38.41 -49.00
C SER A 738 19.64 -37.59 -47.71
N SER A 739 19.96 -36.31 -47.86
CA SER A 739 20.15 -35.35 -46.76
C SER A 739 18.99 -34.36 -46.71
N VAL A 740 18.40 -34.17 -45.53
CA VAL A 740 17.29 -33.24 -45.29
C VAL A 740 17.72 -32.19 -44.27
N PRO A 741 17.64 -30.88 -44.60
CA PRO A 741 17.90 -29.82 -43.64
C PRO A 741 16.95 -29.88 -42.47
N LEU A 742 17.49 -29.83 -41.26
CA LEU A 742 16.69 -29.87 -40.04
C LEU A 742 15.80 -28.62 -39.89
N THR A 743 16.19 -27.51 -40.53
CA THR A 743 15.40 -26.27 -40.65
C THR A 743 14.16 -26.40 -41.51
N SER A 744 14.08 -27.42 -42.38
CA SER A 744 12.87 -27.73 -43.15
C SER A 744 11.85 -28.56 -42.36
N LEU A 745 12.26 -29.11 -41.21
CA LEU A 745 11.43 -29.89 -40.32
C LEU A 745 10.88 -29.03 -39.19
N LYS A 746 9.63 -29.29 -38.78
CA LYS A 746 9.03 -28.65 -37.61
C LYS A 746 9.48 -29.37 -36.34
N TRP A 747 10.22 -28.68 -35.47
CA TRP A 747 10.53 -29.20 -34.13
C TRP A 747 9.26 -29.33 -33.28
N ALA A 748 9.26 -30.26 -32.33
CA ALA A 748 8.17 -30.47 -31.38
C ALA A 748 8.17 -29.40 -30.28
N LYS A 749 9.35 -29.05 -29.77
CA LYS A 749 9.53 -28.09 -28.67
C LYS A 749 10.87 -27.37 -28.79
N ALA A 750 10.93 -26.10 -28.38
CA ALA A 750 12.18 -25.38 -28.18
C ALA A 750 12.11 -24.57 -26.88
N THR A 751 13.18 -24.58 -26.09
CA THR A 751 13.38 -23.77 -24.88
C THR A 751 14.72 -23.03 -24.97
N GLN A 752 14.86 -21.94 -24.21
CA GLN A 752 16.08 -21.14 -24.12
C GLN A 752 16.11 -20.35 -22.81
N GLY A 753 17.30 -20.02 -22.30
CA GLY A 753 17.43 -19.23 -21.08
C GLY A 753 17.02 -17.76 -21.26
N TRP A 754 17.25 -17.20 -22.46
CA TRP A 754 16.91 -15.82 -22.79
C TRP A 754 16.65 -15.62 -24.28
N GLY A 755 15.86 -14.62 -24.64
CA GLY A 755 15.59 -14.28 -26.04
C GLY A 755 14.71 -15.29 -26.76
N LYS A 756 14.94 -15.48 -28.08
CA LYS A 756 14.14 -16.36 -28.94
C LYS A 756 15.00 -17.34 -29.73
N THR A 757 14.60 -18.62 -29.71
CA THR A 757 15.13 -19.63 -30.63
C THR A 757 14.49 -19.49 -32.01
N GLY A 758 15.27 -19.50 -33.09
CA GLY A 758 14.72 -19.38 -34.44
C GLY A 758 15.66 -19.74 -35.59
N ILE A 759 15.05 -20.03 -36.75
CA ILE A 759 15.75 -20.33 -38.01
C ILE A 759 16.23 -19.02 -38.63
N GLY A 760 17.50 -18.96 -39.04
CA GLY A 760 18.11 -17.79 -39.69
C GLY A 760 18.26 -16.55 -38.80
N ILE A 761 17.95 -16.67 -37.50
CA ILE A 761 18.10 -15.59 -36.50
C ILE A 761 18.89 -16.06 -35.28
N SER A 762 19.55 -15.11 -34.61
CA SER A 762 20.19 -15.31 -33.31
C SER A 762 19.20 -15.17 -32.15
N ALA A 763 19.64 -15.48 -30.93
CA ALA A 763 18.85 -15.31 -29.69
C ALA A 763 18.27 -13.88 -29.51
N THR A 764 18.96 -12.87 -30.04
CA THR A 764 18.54 -11.46 -29.99
C THR A 764 17.46 -11.10 -31.01
N GLY A 765 17.20 -11.96 -32.00
CA GLY A 765 16.35 -11.69 -33.16
C GLY A 765 17.09 -11.15 -34.39
N ALA A 766 18.39 -10.82 -34.30
CA ALA A 766 19.19 -10.39 -35.46
C ALA A 766 19.47 -11.55 -36.43
N LYS A 767 19.78 -11.24 -37.71
CA LYS A 767 20.16 -12.23 -38.73
C LYS A 767 21.31 -13.11 -38.24
N LEU A 768 21.17 -14.42 -38.41
CA LEU A 768 22.16 -15.38 -37.91
C LEU A 768 23.43 -15.36 -38.75
N ALA A 769 24.56 -15.16 -38.06
CA ALA A 769 25.89 -15.36 -38.60
C ALA A 769 26.76 -16.03 -37.54
N ARG A 770 27.78 -16.77 -37.97
CA ARG A 770 28.83 -17.30 -37.10
C ARG A 770 29.65 -16.17 -36.47
N LYS A 771 30.34 -16.45 -35.37
CA LYS A 771 31.22 -15.50 -34.69
C LYS A 771 32.35 -14.93 -35.59
N ASP A 772 32.73 -15.64 -36.64
CA ASP A 772 33.67 -15.17 -37.66
C ASP A 772 33.05 -14.26 -38.74
N GLY A 773 31.73 -14.04 -38.69
CA GLY A 773 30.98 -13.19 -39.62
C GLY A 773 30.31 -13.92 -40.78
N LYS A 774 30.51 -15.24 -40.94
CA LYS A 774 29.87 -16.01 -42.02
C LYS A 774 28.34 -16.03 -41.84
N PRO A 775 27.53 -15.57 -42.80
CA PRO A 775 26.06 -15.64 -42.73
C PRO A 775 25.56 -17.10 -42.72
N MET A 776 24.52 -17.37 -41.92
CA MET A 776 23.98 -18.72 -41.72
C MET A 776 22.44 -18.70 -41.78
N SER A 777 21.89 -18.51 -42.99
CA SER A 777 20.44 -18.46 -43.22
C SER A 777 19.72 -19.75 -42.80
N ASP A 778 20.39 -20.89 -42.97
CA ASP A 778 19.86 -22.22 -42.70
C ASP A 778 20.31 -22.79 -41.33
N GLY A 779 20.80 -21.91 -40.44
CA GLY A 779 21.12 -22.26 -39.07
C GLY A 779 19.96 -22.01 -38.09
N ILE A 780 20.05 -22.61 -36.90
CA ILE A 780 19.10 -22.39 -35.80
C ILE A 780 19.85 -21.73 -34.65
N GLY A 781 19.55 -20.45 -34.38
CA GLY A 781 20.14 -19.71 -33.27
C GLY A 781 19.31 -19.81 -31.99
N THR A 782 20.00 -19.83 -30.84
CA THR A 782 19.39 -19.93 -29.51
C THR A 782 20.30 -19.33 -28.42
N HIS A 783 19.81 -19.27 -27.19
CA HIS A 783 20.58 -18.90 -25.99
C HIS A 783 20.82 -20.14 -25.14
N SER A 784 21.94 -20.16 -24.39
CA SER A 784 22.26 -21.26 -23.47
C SER A 784 21.14 -21.54 -22.44
N LEU A 785 21.19 -22.73 -21.83
CA LEU A 785 20.06 -23.33 -21.10
C LEU A 785 18.85 -23.55 -22.02
N GLY A 786 19.14 -23.92 -23.26
CA GLY A 786 18.13 -24.13 -24.30
C GLY A 786 18.22 -25.51 -24.94
N THR A 787 17.07 -26.08 -25.29
CA THR A 787 16.95 -27.37 -25.97
C THR A 787 15.95 -27.26 -27.11
N ILE A 788 16.30 -27.79 -28.28
CA ILE A 788 15.40 -27.96 -29.42
C ILE A 788 15.16 -29.46 -29.60
N THR A 789 13.90 -29.87 -29.53
CA THR A 789 13.48 -31.28 -29.61
C THR A 789 12.75 -31.55 -30.91
N TYR A 790 13.27 -32.50 -31.68
CA TYR A 790 12.59 -33.11 -32.82
C TYR A 790 12.07 -34.49 -32.40
N GLY A 791 10.75 -34.62 -32.27
CA GLY A 791 10.11 -35.89 -31.91
C GLY A 791 9.67 -36.69 -33.14
N LYS A 792 9.38 -37.98 -32.93
CA LYS A 792 8.85 -38.92 -33.95
C LYS A 792 9.81 -39.12 -35.14
N LEU A 793 11.09 -39.29 -34.88
CA LEU A 793 12.03 -39.71 -35.92
C LEU A 793 11.64 -41.10 -36.42
N SER A 794 11.56 -41.26 -37.75
CA SER A 794 11.37 -42.58 -38.36
C SER A 794 12.66 -43.39 -38.33
N ASN A 795 12.55 -44.71 -38.43
CA ASN A 795 13.69 -45.64 -38.53
C ASN A 795 14.51 -45.48 -39.83
N ASP A 796 14.16 -44.51 -40.69
CA ASP A 796 14.87 -44.24 -41.94
C ASP A 796 16.03 -43.27 -41.74
N TRP A 797 16.04 -42.49 -40.65
CA TRP A 797 17.14 -41.61 -40.30
C TRP A 797 18.27 -42.40 -39.65
N VAL A 798 19.49 -42.20 -40.14
CA VAL A 798 20.68 -42.93 -39.67
C VAL A 798 21.81 -42.02 -39.24
N ARG A 799 21.81 -40.74 -39.64
CA ARG A 799 22.87 -39.80 -39.28
C ARG A 799 22.32 -38.41 -39.02
N PHE A 800 22.88 -37.71 -38.03
CA PHE A 800 22.74 -36.27 -37.84
C PHE A 800 24.10 -35.59 -38.05
N ARG A 801 24.14 -34.51 -38.83
CA ARG A 801 25.35 -33.69 -39.00
C ARG A 801 25.05 -32.21 -38.77
N CYS A 802 25.97 -31.51 -38.12
CA CYS A 802 25.87 -30.07 -37.91
C CYS A 802 27.23 -29.48 -37.54
N THR A 803 27.47 -28.20 -37.84
CA THR A 803 28.52 -27.42 -37.20
C THR A 803 27.90 -26.57 -36.10
N ALA A 804 28.39 -26.62 -34.87
CA ALA A 804 27.91 -25.82 -33.76
C ALA A 804 28.94 -24.77 -33.33
N GLY A 805 28.49 -23.60 -32.87
CA GLY A 805 29.37 -22.57 -32.32
C GLY A 805 28.64 -21.29 -31.93
N LEU A 806 29.41 -20.26 -31.55
CA LEU A 806 28.85 -18.97 -31.15
C LEU A 806 28.32 -18.17 -32.35
N ALA A 807 27.19 -17.49 -32.15
CA ALA A 807 26.64 -16.52 -33.08
C ALA A 807 27.43 -15.20 -33.02
N SER A 808 27.40 -14.41 -34.10
CA SER A 808 28.06 -13.09 -34.16
C SER A 808 27.59 -12.11 -33.09
N THR A 809 26.37 -12.29 -32.58
CA THR A 809 25.75 -11.49 -31.52
C THR A 809 26.23 -11.84 -30.11
N ASP A 810 27.05 -12.87 -29.95
CA ASP A 810 27.74 -13.15 -28.69
C ASP A 810 28.73 -12.01 -28.35
N HIS A 811 28.95 -11.74 -27.06
CA HIS A 811 29.88 -10.75 -26.50
C HIS A 811 30.77 -11.39 -25.41
N GLY A 812 31.32 -12.57 -25.71
CA GLY A 812 32.29 -13.26 -24.85
C GLY A 812 31.69 -14.36 -23.97
N GLY A 813 30.56 -14.94 -24.37
CA GLY A 813 29.97 -16.13 -23.76
C GLY A 813 30.85 -17.37 -23.96
N LYS A 814 30.60 -18.39 -23.12
CA LYS A 814 31.17 -19.72 -23.27
C LYS A 814 30.01 -20.69 -23.34
N VAL A 815 30.06 -21.65 -24.25
CA VAL A 815 28.94 -22.58 -24.44
C VAL A 815 29.42 -24.02 -24.63
N ARG A 816 28.55 -24.97 -24.34
CA ARG A 816 28.73 -26.38 -24.70
C ARG A 816 27.48 -26.90 -25.40
N PHE A 817 27.67 -27.61 -26.51
CA PHE A 817 26.59 -28.18 -27.30
C PHE A 817 26.47 -29.68 -27.03
N TYR A 818 25.24 -30.18 -27.06
CA TYR A 818 24.94 -31.60 -26.88
C TYR A 818 23.93 -32.07 -27.92
N VAL A 819 24.15 -33.27 -28.45
CA VAL A 819 23.25 -34.00 -29.34
C VAL A 819 22.91 -35.32 -28.67
N SER A 820 21.62 -35.59 -28.43
CA SER A 820 21.19 -36.77 -27.68
C SER A 820 19.83 -37.31 -28.09
N GLU A 821 19.62 -38.61 -27.81
CA GLU A 821 18.33 -39.28 -28.02
C GLU A 821 17.28 -38.87 -26.96
N SER A 822 17.75 -38.53 -25.76
CA SER A 822 16.93 -38.12 -24.61
C SER A 822 17.31 -36.72 -24.11
N PRO A 823 16.41 -36.00 -23.42
CA PRO A 823 16.71 -34.69 -22.85
C PRO A 823 17.94 -34.74 -21.91
N VAL A 824 18.79 -33.72 -22.00
CA VAL A 824 19.94 -33.54 -21.09
C VAL A 824 19.45 -32.87 -19.82
N GLU A 825 19.45 -33.58 -18.69
CA GLU A 825 18.94 -33.07 -17.41
C GLU A 825 19.97 -32.25 -16.61
N LYS A 826 21.26 -32.38 -16.94
CA LYS A 826 22.37 -31.66 -16.29
C LYS A 826 23.28 -31.02 -17.34
N PHE A 827 23.22 -29.70 -17.47
CA PHE A 827 24.12 -28.94 -18.34
C PHE A 827 25.49 -28.76 -17.67
N ALA A 828 26.58 -28.75 -18.45
CA ALA A 828 27.81 -28.10 -18.00
C ALA A 828 27.54 -26.59 -17.82
N GLY A 829 28.26 -25.96 -16.89
CA GLY A 829 28.09 -24.55 -16.52
C GLY A 829 26.90 -24.31 -15.59
N GLN A 830 27.17 -23.97 -14.32
CA GLN A 830 26.13 -23.45 -13.44
C GLN A 830 25.85 -21.99 -13.85
N GLY A 831 25.05 -21.79 -14.89
CA GLY A 831 24.45 -20.47 -15.13
C GLY A 831 23.91 -19.94 -13.80
N LYS A 832 24.13 -18.65 -13.50
CA LYS A 832 23.99 -18.01 -12.15
C LYS A 832 23.34 -18.97 -11.14
N GLN A 833 24.17 -19.68 -10.37
CA GLN A 833 23.72 -20.69 -9.41
C GLN A 833 22.46 -20.19 -8.71
N ALA A 834 21.32 -20.81 -9.03
CA ALA A 834 20.03 -20.36 -8.54
C ALA A 834 20.10 -20.46 -7.02
N ILE A 835 20.05 -19.31 -6.35
CA ILE A 835 20.05 -19.26 -4.89
C ILE A 835 18.77 -19.97 -4.45
N PRO A 836 18.86 -21.07 -3.66
CA PRO A 836 17.68 -21.77 -3.19
C PRO A 836 16.76 -20.79 -2.47
N GLU A 837 15.53 -20.72 -2.94
CA GLU A 837 14.49 -19.85 -2.40
C GLU A 837 13.72 -20.58 -1.30
N GLY A 838 13.72 -20.01 -0.11
CA GLY A 838 12.96 -20.50 1.03
C GLY A 838 11.53 -19.95 1.08
N PRO A 839 10.67 -20.53 1.94
CA PRO A 839 9.28 -20.11 2.10
C PRO A 839 9.20 -18.71 2.69
N HIS A 840 8.62 -17.75 1.96
CA HIS A 840 8.51 -16.35 2.37
C HIS A 840 7.10 -15.76 2.14
N ALA A 841 6.17 -16.59 1.67
CA ALA A 841 4.77 -16.26 1.42
C ALA A 841 3.83 -17.43 1.77
N THR A 842 4.23 -18.21 2.77
CA THR A 842 3.45 -19.31 3.34
C THR A 842 3.29 -19.04 4.83
N PRO A 843 2.06 -19.08 5.40
CA PRO A 843 1.86 -18.83 6.83
C PRO A 843 2.73 -19.77 7.68
N ASN A 844 3.36 -19.21 8.70
CA ASN A 844 4.12 -19.97 9.70
C ASN A 844 3.90 -19.35 11.07
N SER A 845 2.74 -19.62 11.67
CA SER A 845 2.35 -19.06 12.97
C SER A 845 3.32 -19.46 14.09
N SER A 846 3.88 -20.68 14.02
CA SER A 846 4.81 -21.23 15.02
C SER A 846 6.16 -20.52 15.11
N SER A 847 6.60 -19.80 14.07
CA SER A 847 7.88 -19.10 14.08
C SER A 847 7.80 -17.70 14.72
N ILE A 848 6.59 -17.16 14.92
CA ILE A 848 6.37 -15.76 15.30
C ILE A 848 6.86 -15.46 16.71
N LEU A 849 6.41 -16.20 17.73
CA LEU A 849 6.86 -15.97 19.11
C LEU A 849 8.39 -16.09 19.23
N PRO A 850 9.02 -17.16 18.69
CA PRO A 850 10.48 -17.23 18.65
C PRO A 850 11.14 -16.05 17.95
N HIS A 851 10.57 -15.59 16.82
CA HIS A 851 11.09 -14.43 16.09
C HIS A 851 11.06 -13.16 16.94
N ILE A 852 9.90 -12.84 17.52
CA ILE A 852 9.72 -11.66 18.35
C ILE A 852 10.59 -11.72 19.61
N ALA A 853 10.72 -12.88 20.25
CA ALA A 853 11.59 -13.06 21.40
C ALA A 853 13.06 -12.80 21.06
N ARG A 854 13.53 -13.23 19.88
CA ARG A 854 14.90 -12.94 19.40
C ARG A 854 15.08 -11.44 19.09
N GLN A 855 14.11 -10.80 18.46
CA GLN A 855 14.14 -9.35 18.22
C GLN A 855 14.21 -8.57 19.55
N ALA A 856 13.45 -9.01 20.56
CA ALA A 856 13.53 -8.44 21.91
C ALA A 856 14.92 -8.66 22.55
N LEU A 857 15.50 -9.85 22.45
CA LEU A 857 16.86 -10.12 22.95
C LEU A 857 17.91 -9.20 22.29
N VAL A 858 17.81 -9.01 20.97
CA VAL A 858 18.69 -8.10 20.21
C VAL A 858 18.50 -6.65 20.67
N ALA A 859 17.26 -6.20 20.81
CA ALA A 859 16.95 -4.84 21.27
C ALA A 859 17.43 -4.56 22.71
N LEU A 860 17.44 -5.58 23.57
CA LEU A 860 17.97 -5.51 24.93
C LEU A 860 19.50 -5.58 25.01
N ASP A 861 20.20 -5.86 23.90
CA ASP A 861 21.64 -6.17 23.89
C ASP A 861 21.97 -7.25 24.94
N ALA A 862 21.23 -8.35 24.89
CA ALA A 862 21.28 -9.46 25.84
C ALA A 862 22.42 -10.47 25.55
N GLY A 863 23.54 -10.01 24.99
CA GLY A 863 24.57 -10.87 24.43
C GLY A 863 25.19 -11.85 25.42
N GLN A 864 25.51 -11.40 26.65
CA GLN A 864 26.04 -12.31 27.68
C GLN A 864 25.06 -13.43 28.02
N ALA A 865 23.77 -13.11 28.22
CA ALA A 865 22.76 -14.12 28.51
C ALA A 865 22.58 -15.12 27.36
N CYS A 866 22.72 -14.66 26.11
CA CYS A 866 22.72 -15.56 24.95
C CYS A 866 23.97 -16.44 24.89
N VAL A 867 25.15 -15.92 25.21
CA VAL A 867 26.39 -16.73 25.30
C VAL A 867 26.28 -17.77 26.41
N ASP A 868 25.77 -17.40 27.58
CA ASP A 868 25.56 -18.32 28.71
C ASP A 868 24.55 -19.44 28.40
N ALA A 869 23.67 -19.23 27.42
CA ALA A 869 22.68 -20.22 26.98
C ALA A 869 23.22 -21.23 25.96
N ILE A 870 24.46 -21.08 25.48
CA ILE A 870 25.13 -22.04 24.59
C ILE A 870 25.34 -23.36 25.37
N GLY A 871 24.97 -24.50 24.76
CA GLY A 871 24.99 -25.81 25.41
C GLY A 871 23.76 -26.12 26.28
N THR A 872 22.81 -25.18 26.40
CA THR A 872 21.51 -25.40 27.09
C THR A 872 20.41 -25.73 26.07
N PRO A 873 19.20 -26.15 26.50
CA PRO A 873 18.06 -26.31 25.59
C PRO A 873 17.69 -25.04 24.80
N ASN A 874 18.09 -23.84 25.24
CA ASN A 874 17.78 -22.56 24.58
C ASN A 874 18.85 -22.11 23.57
N GLN A 875 19.86 -22.94 23.30
CA GLN A 875 21.01 -22.56 22.47
C GLN A 875 20.65 -22.14 21.04
N SER A 876 19.63 -22.74 20.43
CA SER A 876 19.26 -22.46 19.04
C SER A 876 18.74 -21.03 18.88
N GLY A 877 17.85 -20.61 19.78
CA GLY A 877 17.35 -19.24 19.83
C GLY A 877 18.44 -18.23 20.20
N ALA A 878 19.29 -18.58 21.18
CA ALA A 878 20.42 -17.76 21.59
C ALA A 878 21.42 -17.49 20.44
N LEU A 879 21.85 -18.53 19.74
CA LEU A 879 22.76 -18.43 18.60
C LEU A 879 22.14 -17.65 17.43
N MET A 880 20.83 -17.78 17.20
CA MET A 880 20.14 -16.96 16.20
C MET A 880 20.05 -15.48 16.59
N ALA A 881 19.86 -15.15 17.87
CA ALA A 881 19.87 -13.77 18.34
C ALA A 881 21.27 -13.14 18.23
N LEU A 882 22.31 -13.90 18.63
CA LEU A 882 23.71 -13.47 18.60
C LEU A 882 24.18 -13.02 17.20
N ARG A 883 23.63 -13.58 16.13
CA ARG A 883 23.88 -13.16 14.72
C ARG A 883 23.67 -11.67 14.45
N TYR A 884 22.94 -10.97 15.30
CA TYR A 884 22.58 -9.56 15.12
C TYR A 884 23.15 -8.64 16.22
N MET A 885 24.02 -9.15 17.09
CA MET A 885 24.58 -8.41 18.23
C MET A 885 26.06 -8.03 17.99
N HIS A 886 26.29 -6.88 17.36
CA HIS A 886 27.62 -6.33 17.08
C HIS A 886 28.22 -5.55 18.26
N SER A 887 28.06 -6.03 19.50
CA SER A 887 28.74 -5.47 20.67
C SER A 887 30.10 -6.16 20.91
N THR A 888 31.09 -5.36 21.32
CA THR A 888 32.48 -5.80 21.49
C THR A 888 32.57 -6.92 22.53
N GLU A 889 31.87 -6.76 23.65
CA GLU A 889 31.85 -7.67 24.79
C GLU A 889 31.20 -9.01 24.41
N THR A 890 30.05 -8.95 23.72
CA THR A 890 29.32 -10.14 23.25
C THR A 890 30.14 -10.95 22.26
N VAL A 891 30.78 -10.30 21.29
CA VAL A 891 31.63 -10.99 20.32
C VAL A 891 32.85 -11.62 20.99
N ASP A 892 33.48 -10.92 21.94
CA ASP A 892 34.63 -11.46 22.65
C ASP A 892 34.25 -12.68 23.49
N ALA A 893 33.09 -12.66 24.15
CA ALA A 893 32.54 -13.80 24.89
C ALA A 893 32.18 -14.98 23.95
N LEU A 894 31.61 -14.70 22.77
CA LEU A 894 31.29 -15.73 21.78
C LEU A 894 32.54 -16.36 21.16
N ILE A 895 33.59 -15.57 20.90
CA ILE A 895 34.90 -16.09 20.43
C ILE A 895 35.53 -16.99 21.50
N LYS A 896 35.42 -16.62 22.78
CA LYS A 896 35.89 -17.47 23.88
C LYS A 896 35.13 -18.80 23.90
N SER A 897 33.80 -18.75 23.90
CA SER A 897 32.95 -19.95 23.83
C SER A 897 33.27 -20.83 22.61
N PHE A 898 33.54 -20.23 21.45
CA PHE A 898 33.96 -20.94 20.25
C PHE A 898 35.26 -21.74 20.42
N GLY A 899 36.20 -21.24 21.21
CA GLY A 899 37.46 -21.92 21.52
C GLY A 899 37.34 -23.00 22.60
N ASP A 900 36.39 -22.86 23.51
CA ASP A 900 36.22 -23.73 24.68
C ASP A 900 35.30 -24.94 24.40
N VAL A 901 34.52 -24.93 23.31
CA VAL A 901 33.58 -26.02 22.98
C VAL A 901 34.25 -27.18 22.27
N ASP A 902 34.12 -28.38 22.85
CA ASP A 902 34.61 -29.65 22.30
C ASP A 902 33.63 -30.30 21.30
N GLU A 903 32.32 -30.11 21.48
CA GLU A 903 31.28 -30.72 20.64
C GLU A 903 31.30 -30.14 19.20
N PRO A 904 31.54 -30.96 18.16
CA PRO A 904 31.70 -30.47 16.79
C PRO A 904 30.49 -29.74 16.20
N ASP A 905 29.27 -30.25 16.39
CA ASP A 905 28.04 -29.63 15.85
C ASP A 905 27.81 -28.26 16.49
N LEU A 906 27.91 -28.18 17.82
CA LEU A 906 27.79 -26.92 18.54
C LEU A 906 28.86 -25.90 18.11
N ARG A 907 30.13 -26.33 17.98
CA ARG A 907 31.22 -25.48 17.47
C ARG A 907 30.88 -24.92 16.09
N GLN A 908 30.37 -25.75 15.18
CA GLN A 908 29.95 -25.33 13.84
C GLN A 908 28.77 -24.35 13.85
N ARG A 909 27.84 -24.47 14.81
CA ARG A 909 26.74 -23.50 15.00
C ARG A 909 27.21 -22.17 15.58
N ILE A 910 28.19 -22.19 16.48
CA ILE A 910 28.86 -20.97 16.95
C ILE A 910 29.58 -20.30 15.77
N ALA A 911 30.28 -21.07 14.93
CA ALA A 911 30.93 -20.55 13.73
C ALA A 911 29.94 -19.85 12.79
N ARG A 912 28.72 -20.38 12.59
CA ARG A 912 27.66 -19.68 11.82
C ARG A 912 27.33 -18.31 12.38
N SER A 913 27.25 -18.18 13.69
CA SER A 913 26.95 -16.90 14.34
C SER A 913 28.11 -15.92 14.21
N LEU A 914 29.35 -16.39 14.39
CA LEU A 914 30.56 -15.59 14.18
C LEU A 914 30.72 -15.15 12.72
N VAL A 915 30.49 -16.03 11.74
CA VAL A 915 30.54 -15.68 10.31
C VAL A 915 29.57 -14.54 10.00
N ARG A 916 28.33 -14.59 10.52
CA ARG A 916 27.38 -13.49 10.34
C ARG A 916 27.91 -12.17 10.89
N LEU A 917 28.59 -12.23 12.04
CA LEU A 917 29.11 -11.06 12.74
C LEU A 917 30.41 -10.51 12.14
N VAL A 918 31.06 -11.16 11.16
CA VAL A 918 32.29 -10.63 10.55
C VAL A 918 32.03 -9.26 9.93
N ASN A 919 30.88 -9.07 9.30
CA ASN A 919 30.46 -7.80 8.71
C ASN A 919 29.20 -7.25 9.40
N LYS A 920 28.90 -5.98 9.16
CA LYS A 920 27.60 -5.37 9.45
C LYS A 920 27.05 -4.66 8.21
N GLU A 921 25.76 -4.35 8.22
CA GLU A 921 25.16 -3.53 7.16
C GLU A 921 25.80 -2.14 7.16
N LYS A 922 26.15 -1.63 5.98
CA LYS A 922 26.60 -0.24 5.84
C LYS A 922 25.49 0.70 6.33
N PRO A 923 25.80 1.70 7.19
CA PRO A 923 24.80 2.70 7.58
C PRO A 923 24.14 3.31 6.34
N TYR A 924 22.80 3.29 6.31
CA TYR A 924 22.06 3.80 5.18
C TYR A 924 22.08 5.33 5.17
N LYS A 925 22.52 5.91 4.06
CA LYS A 925 22.62 7.36 3.85
C LYS A 925 21.75 7.87 2.70
N GLY A 926 20.79 7.06 2.23
CA GLY A 926 19.88 7.47 1.15
C GLY A 926 20.54 7.50 -0.23
N GLU A 927 21.75 6.95 -0.35
CA GLU A 927 22.58 7.02 -1.55
C GLU A 927 22.37 5.84 -2.49
N THR A 928 21.89 4.71 -1.96
CA THR A 928 21.83 3.41 -2.63
C THR A 928 20.44 2.77 -2.57
N TRP A 929 19.94 2.34 -3.72
CA TRP A 929 18.69 1.58 -3.87
C TRP A 929 18.89 0.53 -4.96
N TRP A 930 18.36 -0.67 -4.74
CA TRP A 930 18.52 -1.84 -5.63
C TRP A 930 17.62 -1.80 -6.87
N LYS A 931 17.02 -0.65 -7.17
CA LYS A 931 15.93 -0.53 -8.15
C LYS A 931 14.75 -1.41 -7.75
N THR A 932 13.96 -1.85 -8.72
CA THR A 932 12.72 -2.56 -8.42
C THR A 932 12.94 -4.00 -7.94
N ARG A 933 14.15 -4.58 -8.06
CA ARG A 933 14.46 -5.98 -7.70
C ARG A 933 15.65 -6.02 -6.73
N PRO A 934 15.48 -6.57 -5.51
CA PRO A 934 16.55 -6.55 -4.52
C PRO A 934 17.63 -7.59 -4.84
N ASP A 935 18.79 -7.43 -4.22
CA ASP A 935 19.79 -8.49 -4.16
C ASP A 935 19.32 -9.58 -3.19
N THR A 936 19.04 -10.79 -3.70
CA THR A 936 18.57 -11.93 -2.89
C THR A 936 19.71 -12.70 -2.22
N ARG A 937 20.97 -12.25 -2.35
CA ARG A 937 22.12 -12.92 -1.74
C ARG A 937 22.16 -12.74 -0.24
N GLY A 938 21.78 -11.58 0.30
CA GLY A 938 21.87 -11.28 1.73
C GLY A 938 23.24 -11.61 2.37
N PRO A 939 23.32 -11.68 3.70
CA PRO A 939 22.32 -11.25 4.68
C PRO A 939 22.36 -9.74 4.95
N TYR A 940 23.46 -9.08 4.58
CA TYR A 940 23.57 -7.62 4.48
C TYR A 940 23.58 -7.26 3.02
N TYR A 941 22.96 -6.14 2.62
CA TYR A 941 23.01 -5.66 1.25
C TYR A 941 24.41 -5.13 0.90
N TYR A 942 24.99 -4.30 1.75
CA TYR A 942 26.39 -3.85 1.70
C TYR A 942 27.14 -4.33 2.95
N PRO A 943 27.69 -5.56 2.93
CA PRO A 943 28.52 -6.04 4.03
C PRO A 943 29.74 -5.11 4.19
N THR A 944 29.92 -4.57 5.39
CA THR A 944 30.99 -3.63 5.72
C THR A 944 31.71 -4.11 6.97
N ALA A 945 33.04 -4.01 6.95
CA ALA A 945 33.87 -4.28 8.11
C ALA A 945 33.56 -3.33 9.27
N TRP A 946 33.84 -3.77 10.49
CA TRP A 946 33.68 -3.03 11.72
C TRP A 946 34.79 -3.42 12.70
N GLU A 947 34.82 -2.80 13.89
CA GLU A 947 35.91 -2.90 14.86
C GLU A 947 36.36 -4.34 15.17
N LYS A 948 35.44 -5.32 15.20
CA LYS A 948 35.77 -6.73 15.52
C LYS A 948 35.97 -7.63 14.31
N THR A 949 35.81 -7.15 13.07
CA THR A 949 35.97 -7.94 11.83
C THR A 949 37.26 -8.76 11.86
N ASP A 950 38.40 -8.10 12.05
CA ASP A 950 39.70 -8.77 12.03
C ASP A 950 39.86 -9.82 13.14
N LYS A 951 39.30 -9.56 14.33
CA LYS A 951 39.39 -10.48 15.47
C LYS A 951 38.56 -11.73 15.22
N ILE A 952 37.34 -11.58 14.71
CA ILE A 952 36.46 -12.69 14.35
C ILE A 952 37.09 -13.51 13.22
N THR A 953 37.58 -12.85 12.15
CA THR A 953 38.24 -13.49 11.02
C THR A 953 39.43 -14.33 11.46
N ARG A 954 40.31 -13.79 12.33
CA ARG A 954 41.44 -14.56 12.88
C ARG A 954 40.98 -15.79 13.67
N ALA A 955 39.93 -15.69 14.48
CA ALA A 955 39.40 -16.81 15.25
C ALA A 955 38.85 -17.92 14.32
N LEU A 956 38.06 -17.55 13.31
CA LEU A 956 37.51 -18.49 12.31
C LEU A 956 38.61 -19.16 11.49
N VAL A 957 39.59 -18.40 10.99
CA VAL A 957 40.72 -18.93 10.20
C VAL A 957 41.60 -19.86 11.05
N LYS A 958 41.89 -19.50 12.30
CA LYS A 958 42.62 -20.36 13.24
C LYS A 958 41.89 -21.70 13.41
N MET A 959 40.58 -21.67 13.69
CA MET A 959 39.79 -22.89 13.88
C MET A 959 39.70 -23.72 12.59
N ALA A 960 39.52 -23.10 11.42
CA ALA A 960 39.45 -23.82 10.15
C ALA A 960 40.80 -24.44 9.71
N LYS A 961 41.94 -23.97 10.25
CA LYS A 961 43.26 -24.55 10.01
C LYS A 961 43.64 -25.64 11.02
N GLN A 962 43.20 -25.50 12.27
CA GLN A 962 43.58 -26.38 13.38
C GLN A 962 42.51 -27.43 13.71
N GLY A 963 41.25 -27.17 13.38
CA GLY A 963 40.10 -28.02 13.65
C GLY A 963 39.92 -29.13 12.61
N ASP A 964 38.86 -29.92 12.80
CA ASP A 964 38.54 -31.04 11.92
C ASP A 964 38.10 -30.59 10.51
N PRO A 965 38.27 -31.44 9.48
CA PRO A 965 37.92 -31.09 8.10
C PRO A 965 36.46 -30.69 7.89
N ALA A 966 35.52 -31.24 8.68
CA ALA A 966 34.10 -30.89 8.56
C ALA A 966 33.85 -29.47 9.08
N THR A 967 34.44 -29.09 10.22
CA THR A 967 34.37 -27.72 10.73
C THR A 967 34.99 -26.72 9.76
N ARG A 968 36.14 -27.05 9.15
CA ARG A 968 36.74 -26.23 8.08
C ARG A 968 35.77 -26.04 6.91
N PHE A 969 35.18 -27.13 6.41
CA PHE A 969 34.21 -27.09 5.32
C PHE A 969 33.00 -26.21 5.65
N VAL A 970 32.42 -26.38 6.84
CA VAL A 970 31.29 -25.58 7.31
C VAL A 970 31.63 -24.08 7.36
N ILE A 971 32.79 -23.70 7.91
CA ILE A 971 33.22 -22.31 7.97
C ILE A 971 33.32 -21.71 6.56
N ILE A 972 33.93 -22.42 5.61
CA ILE A 972 34.10 -21.97 4.22
C ILE A 972 32.74 -21.79 3.55
N GLU A 973 31.84 -22.76 3.65
CA GLU A 973 30.53 -22.69 3.00
C GLU A 973 29.62 -21.62 3.62
N LEU A 974 29.69 -21.41 4.94
CA LEU A 974 28.98 -20.32 5.59
C LEU A 974 29.55 -18.95 5.19
N ALA A 975 30.87 -18.82 5.09
CA ALA A 975 31.51 -17.57 4.66
C ALA A 975 31.13 -17.23 3.20
N LYS A 976 31.15 -18.22 2.30
CA LYS A 976 30.62 -18.07 0.93
C LYS A 976 29.14 -17.67 0.94
N LYS A 977 28.32 -18.31 1.79
CA LYS A 977 26.90 -17.99 1.91
C LYS A 977 26.71 -16.53 2.30
N ASP A 978 27.39 -16.06 3.34
CA ASP A 978 27.19 -14.74 3.92
C ASP A 978 28.07 -13.64 3.28
N ARG A 979 28.79 -13.96 2.19
CA ARG A 979 29.68 -13.04 1.45
C ARG A 979 30.77 -12.44 2.34
N VAL A 980 31.39 -13.31 3.11
CA VAL A 980 32.48 -12.98 4.05
C VAL A 980 33.80 -13.43 3.46
N GLU A 981 34.76 -12.53 3.42
CA GLU A 981 36.14 -12.85 3.06
C GLU A 981 36.91 -13.31 4.30
N LEU A 982 37.50 -14.51 4.22
CA LEU A 982 38.37 -15.07 5.25
C LEU A 982 39.75 -15.36 4.64
N PRO A 983 40.68 -14.38 4.66
CA PRO A 983 41.99 -14.54 4.03
C PRO A 983 42.74 -15.80 4.50
N GLY A 984 43.14 -16.64 3.55
CA GLY A 984 43.90 -17.88 3.80
C GLY A 984 43.06 -19.15 3.98
N LEU A 985 41.78 -19.14 3.57
CA LEU A 985 40.89 -20.30 3.48
C LEU A 985 40.31 -20.52 2.09
#